data_AF-A0A7C4Z3X8-F1
#
_entry.id   AF-A0A7C4Z3X8-F1
#
_cell.length_a   1.000
_cell.length_b   1.000
_cell.length_c   1.000
_cell.angle_alpha   90.00
_cell.angle_beta   90.00
_cell.angle_gamma   90.00
#
_symmetry.space_group_name_H-M   'P 1'
#
loop_
_entity.id
_entity.type
_entity.pdbx_description
1 polymer ?
#
loop_
_entity_poly.entity_id
_entity_poly.type
_entity_poly.pdbx_seq_one_letter_code
_entity_poly.pdbx_strand_id
1 'polypeptide(L)'
;MIQRHYPWRSVLAGLLLAVVLFTTLVTAQAPVVQMYLFHSPDCPDCQEVVKNLLPALQEKFGASLEVRLMDINDAGTYQLLQALESTYGISADKATIPEAFLGDTALLGKEELQAKLADTVQRLLDAGGAKFPTPAPTPTPATPAARPTLRMIPTVTPHPAGSVPGAVHIMLFFSPTCPHCEHIRADFMPKIYEKYGEKVVVREFDVTNPYNFALELAIEEKAGMPENQRGYIPLMIVGRYLLPDANVIESSLEQLIDEYLAQGGAPWPIDPMYFEPPQGTITPPAPSAAGTAQPTGTPQPASASSKTIHMAYFSKAGCQECDRAQYEINYLKNKYPNLEVSLFDINEYAALNEWLCTKYNVPERFRLTAPAIFVGQDYLVGGDVSTAKIEALIQKYQASGAEVTWENWEQEAPNAQSRIIERFKSFGVLTVAVAGLIDGLNPCAFATLVFFISYLAFVGRKGRDILMVGASFAIGVFLTYLLVGVGLYQVLTRLPFLTTLGKWVYGITAVLCLLLAVLSFMDYLQARRGKLEEMRLRLPLQLRRRINQVIREGASAQAIAGVAFVTGFVISLIELACTGQVYLPTILFVMGVPAMRAKAFMYLLLYNLLFITPLIVVFVLAYLGTTSEQLARFVNTNTARIKLATALLFIALGAWLITLLI
;
A
#
# COMPACT_ATOMS: atom_id res chain seq x y z
N MET A 1 -0.56 -77.29 65.96
CA MET A 1 -0.36 -75.83 66.02
C MET A 1 0.58 -75.45 64.88
N ILE A 2 0.06 -74.94 63.76
CA ILE A 2 0.86 -74.46 62.63
C ILE A 2 0.58 -72.95 62.52
N GLN A 3 1.57 -72.14 62.92
CA GLN A 3 1.52 -70.69 62.80
C GLN A 3 1.78 -70.29 61.34
N ARG A 4 0.75 -69.74 60.67
CA ARG A 4 0.89 -69.07 59.38
C ARG A 4 1.46 -67.66 59.61
N HIS A 5 2.74 -67.47 59.30
CA HIS A 5 3.31 -66.14 59.13
C HIS A 5 2.72 -65.48 57.87
N TYR A 6 1.90 -64.45 58.07
CA TYR A 6 1.35 -63.63 56.98
C TYR A 6 2.43 -62.66 56.45
N PRO A 7 2.65 -62.56 55.12
CA PRO A 7 3.78 -61.86 54.53
C PRO A 7 3.45 -60.38 54.27
N TRP A 8 3.12 -59.61 55.31
CA TRP A 8 2.77 -58.20 55.11
C TRP A 8 3.94 -57.35 54.58
N ARG A 9 5.19 -57.74 54.95
CA ARG A 9 6.41 -57.09 54.47
C ARG A 9 6.64 -57.27 52.96
N SER A 10 6.26 -58.41 52.41
CA SER A 10 6.38 -58.70 50.97
C SER A 10 5.36 -57.93 50.14
N VAL A 11 4.16 -57.70 50.69
CA VAL A 11 3.10 -56.91 50.04
C VAL A 11 3.46 -55.43 50.03
N LEU A 12 4.04 -54.90 51.12
CA LEU A 12 4.52 -53.51 51.16
C LEU A 12 5.73 -53.26 50.26
N ALA A 13 6.67 -54.21 50.19
CA ALA A 13 7.78 -54.12 49.25
C ALA A 13 7.29 -54.18 47.78
N GLY A 14 6.29 -55.02 47.48
CA GLY A 14 5.67 -55.09 46.16
C GLY A 14 4.91 -53.82 45.76
N LEU A 15 4.20 -53.19 46.71
CA LEU A 15 3.52 -51.91 46.47
C LEU A 15 4.50 -50.75 46.28
N LEU A 16 5.59 -50.69 47.04
CA LEU A 16 6.65 -49.70 46.84
C LEU A 16 7.36 -49.89 45.50
N LEU A 17 7.65 -51.13 45.09
CA LEU A 17 8.25 -51.42 43.79
C LEU A 17 7.30 -51.07 42.63
N ALA A 18 6.00 -51.33 42.78
CA ALA A 18 4.99 -50.98 41.79
C ALA A 18 4.83 -49.45 41.65
N VAL A 19 4.89 -48.69 42.75
CA VAL A 19 4.87 -47.21 42.72
C VAL A 19 6.15 -46.65 42.09
N VAL A 20 7.31 -47.28 42.32
CA VAL A 20 8.59 -46.88 41.69
C VAL A 20 8.65 -47.26 40.21
N LEU A 21 8.04 -48.37 39.79
CA LEU A 21 7.96 -48.78 38.38
C LEU A 21 6.88 -48.02 37.59
N PHE A 22 5.78 -47.59 38.23
CA PHE A 22 4.75 -46.75 37.58
C PHE A 22 5.17 -45.29 37.40
N THR A 23 6.20 -44.83 38.11
CA THR A 23 6.69 -43.44 38.00
C THR A 23 7.74 -43.26 36.89
N THR A 24 8.15 -44.31 36.18
CA THR A 24 9.19 -44.24 35.12
C THR A 24 8.69 -44.55 33.70
N LEU A 25 7.39 -44.42 33.42
CA LEU A 25 6.90 -44.27 32.05
C LEU A 25 6.74 -42.78 31.74
N VAL A 26 7.87 -42.07 31.69
CA VAL A 26 7.92 -40.75 31.04
C VAL A 26 7.80 -41.03 29.54
N THR A 27 6.61 -40.84 28.98
CA THR A 27 6.43 -40.75 27.53
C THR A 27 7.29 -39.58 27.04
N ALA A 28 8.42 -39.89 26.39
CA ALA A 28 9.17 -38.86 25.67
C ALA A 28 8.25 -38.32 24.58
N GLN A 29 7.81 -37.06 24.74
CA GLN A 29 7.06 -36.35 23.71
C GLN A 29 7.88 -36.38 22.41
N ALA A 30 7.25 -36.75 21.30
CA ALA A 30 7.89 -36.68 19.99
C ALA A 30 8.43 -35.26 19.76
N PRO A 31 9.62 -35.09 19.16
CA PRO A 31 10.20 -33.77 18.95
C PRO A 31 9.29 -32.94 18.04
N VAL A 32 8.92 -31.75 18.52
CA VAL A 32 8.11 -30.77 17.76
C VAL A 32 8.95 -29.52 17.56
N VAL A 33 8.90 -28.97 16.35
CA VAL A 33 9.45 -27.64 16.03
C VAL A 33 8.31 -26.63 16.03
N GLN A 34 8.43 -25.61 16.87
CA GLN A 34 7.48 -24.52 17.02
C GLN A 34 8.09 -23.24 16.44
N MET A 35 7.39 -22.60 15.50
CA MET A 35 7.89 -21.41 14.81
C MET A 35 6.88 -20.27 14.73
N TYR A 36 7.38 -19.04 14.78
CA TYR A 36 6.61 -17.86 14.39
C TYR A 36 6.84 -17.55 12.92
N LEU A 37 5.77 -17.20 12.22
CA LEU A 37 5.84 -16.61 10.88
C LEU A 37 5.09 -15.27 10.89
N PHE A 38 5.84 -14.19 10.74
CA PHE A 38 5.32 -12.83 10.65
C PHE A 38 4.95 -12.49 9.21
N HIS A 39 3.74 -11.98 9.03
CA HIS A 39 3.19 -11.64 7.74
C HIS A 39 2.31 -10.39 7.83
N SER A 40 2.07 -9.73 6.70
CA SER A 40 0.95 -8.79 6.55
C SER A 40 -0.07 -9.36 5.55
N PRO A 41 -1.38 -9.21 5.80
CA PRO A 41 -2.43 -9.54 4.83
C PRO A 41 -2.22 -8.87 3.46
N ASP A 42 -1.62 -7.67 3.45
CA ASP A 42 -1.40 -6.85 2.25
C ASP A 42 -0.01 -7.09 1.62
N CYS A 43 0.72 -8.11 2.07
CA CYS A 43 2.06 -8.44 1.56
C CYS A 43 2.02 -9.62 0.56
N PRO A 44 2.33 -9.42 -0.74
CA PRO A 44 2.25 -10.47 -1.76
C PRO A 44 3.14 -11.68 -1.46
N ASP A 45 4.38 -11.43 -1.03
CA ASP A 45 5.33 -12.48 -0.70
C ASP A 45 4.91 -13.28 0.53
N CYS A 46 4.24 -12.62 1.48
CA CYS A 46 3.69 -13.25 2.65
C CYS A 46 2.53 -14.19 2.31
N GLN A 47 1.65 -13.77 1.39
CA GLN A 47 0.56 -14.61 0.93
C GLN A 47 1.06 -15.87 0.22
N GLU A 48 2.12 -15.77 -0.59
CA GLU A 48 2.75 -16.92 -1.25
C GLU A 48 3.28 -17.94 -0.22
N VAL A 49 3.97 -17.46 0.82
CA VAL A 49 4.48 -18.32 1.90
C VAL A 49 3.33 -18.97 2.67
N VAL A 50 2.32 -18.21 3.06
CA VAL A 50 1.19 -18.72 3.87
C VAL A 50 0.29 -19.68 3.09
N LYS A 51 0.04 -19.42 1.80
CA LYS A 51 -0.90 -20.20 0.98
C LYS A 51 -0.26 -21.40 0.28
N ASN A 52 1.03 -21.34 -0.06
CA ASN A 52 1.69 -22.39 -0.84
C ASN A 52 2.79 -23.11 -0.04
N LEU A 53 3.67 -22.39 0.63
CA LEU A 53 4.81 -22.99 1.33
C LEU A 53 4.38 -23.69 2.63
N LEU A 54 3.56 -23.03 3.47
CA LEU A 54 3.14 -23.61 4.74
C LEU A 54 2.32 -24.91 4.58
N PRO A 55 1.30 -25.00 3.70
CA PRO A 55 0.56 -26.25 3.56
C PRO A 55 1.44 -27.43 3.12
N ALA A 56 2.42 -27.18 2.23
CA ALA A 56 3.39 -28.19 1.82
C ALA A 56 4.29 -28.65 2.97
N LEU A 57 4.67 -27.73 3.87
CA LEU A 57 5.42 -28.06 5.09
C LEU A 57 4.57 -28.81 6.12
N GLN A 58 3.31 -28.40 6.30
CA GLN A 58 2.35 -29.11 7.15
C GLN A 58 2.08 -30.53 6.66
N GLU A 59 1.99 -30.75 5.33
CA GLU A 59 1.85 -32.09 4.75
C GLU A 59 3.10 -32.94 5.00
N LYS A 60 4.29 -32.35 4.87
CA LYS A 60 5.58 -33.04 5.04
C LYS A 60 5.88 -33.40 6.50
N PHE A 61 5.66 -32.48 7.43
CA PHE A 61 6.09 -32.61 8.84
C PHE A 61 4.95 -32.91 9.83
N GLY A 62 3.70 -32.69 9.42
CA GLY A 62 2.50 -33.03 10.20
C GLY A 62 2.51 -32.41 11.59
N ALA A 63 2.19 -33.23 12.60
CA ALA A 63 2.17 -32.82 14.00
C ALA A 63 3.55 -32.47 14.60
N SER A 64 4.63 -32.69 13.84
CA SER A 64 6.00 -32.35 14.27
C SER A 64 6.36 -30.89 14.00
N LEU A 65 5.50 -30.12 13.31
CA LEU A 65 5.69 -28.69 13.02
C LEU A 65 4.46 -27.88 13.48
N GLU A 66 4.64 -27.05 14.50
CA GLU A 66 3.66 -26.08 14.95
C GLU A 66 4.03 -24.69 14.44
N VAL A 67 3.11 -24.04 13.74
CA VAL A 67 3.33 -22.72 13.14
C VAL A 67 2.31 -21.74 13.72
N ARG A 68 2.80 -20.61 14.25
CA ARG A 68 1.95 -19.47 14.61
C ARG A 68 2.10 -18.39 13.56
N LEU A 69 1.00 -18.11 12.87
CA LEU A 69 0.86 -16.99 11.97
C LEU A 69 0.66 -15.73 12.80
N MET A 70 1.50 -14.74 12.52
CA MET A 70 1.60 -13.50 13.28
C MET A 70 1.34 -12.36 12.29
N ASP A 71 0.21 -11.68 12.41
CA ASP A 71 -0.13 -10.51 11.59
C ASP A 71 0.58 -9.25 12.09
N ILE A 72 1.50 -8.68 11.31
CA ILE A 72 2.25 -7.48 11.71
C ILE A 72 1.39 -6.20 11.77
N ASN A 73 0.16 -6.24 11.25
CA ASN A 73 -0.80 -5.16 11.45
C ASN A 73 -1.32 -5.15 12.91
N ASP A 74 -1.16 -6.24 13.65
CA ASP A 74 -1.39 -6.32 15.09
C ASP A 74 -0.16 -5.81 15.86
N ALA A 75 -0.34 -4.70 16.55
CA ALA A 75 0.14 -4.45 17.90
C ALA A 75 1.24 -5.34 18.52
N GLY A 76 0.79 -6.35 19.28
CA GLY A 76 1.61 -7.21 20.11
C GLY A 76 2.43 -8.15 19.24
N THR A 77 1.91 -8.47 18.07
CA THR A 77 2.62 -9.19 17.03
C THR A 77 3.82 -8.38 16.51
N TYR A 78 3.63 -7.12 16.14
CA TYR A 78 4.72 -6.27 15.66
C TYR A 78 5.77 -6.01 16.74
N GLN A 79 5.37 -5.92 18.01
CA GLN A 79 6.30 -5.84 19.14
C GLN A 79 7.11 -7.13 19.32
N LEU A 80 6.46 -8.30 19.19
CA LEU A 80 7.15 -9.58 19.23
C LEU A 80 8.15 -9.72 18.08
N LEU A 81 7.78 -9.25 16.88
CA LEU A 81 8.67 -9.19 15.72
C LEU A 81 9.93 -8.39 16.03
N GLN A 82 9.80 -7.14 16.49
CA GLN A 82 10.95 -6.29 16.83
C GLN A 82 11.83 -6.89 17.94
N ALA A 83 11.22 -7.53 18.93
CA ALA A 83 11.95 -8.18 20.02
C ALA A 83 12.77 -9.38 19.52
N LEU A 84 12.21 -10.15 18.58
CA LEU A 84 12.91 -11.25 17.92
C LEU A 84 13.98 -10.72 16.95
N GLU A 85 13.69 -9.75 16.10
CA GLU A 85 14.69 -9.12 15.21
C GLU A 85 15.93 -8.66 15.98
N SER A 86 15.72 -7.99 17.12
CA SER A 86 16.80 -7.59 18.04
C SER A 86 17.57 -8.79 18.62
N THR A 87 16.86 -9.84 19.03
CA THR A 87 17.46 -11.07 19.58
C THR A 87 18.34 -11.79 18.57
N TYR A 88 17.93 -11.80 17.31
CA TYR A 88 18.64 -12.46 16.21
C TYR A 88 19.63 -11.53 15.49
N GLY A 89 19.77 -10.28 15.95
CA GLY A 89 20.74 -9.31 15.41
C GLY A 89 20.40 -8.78 14.02
N ILE A 90 19.11 -8.71 13.68
CA ILE A 90 18.60 -8.20 12.41
C ILE A 90 18.48 -6.68 12.49
N SER A 91 19.11 -5.99 11.54
CA SER A 91 19.10 -4.53 11.48
C SER A 91 17.89 -4.01 10.70
N ALA A 92 17.42 -2.80 11.01
CA ALA A 92 16.20 -2.24 10.42
C ALA A 92 16.25 -2.07 8.89
N ASP A 93 17.44 -1.97 8.29
CA ASP A 93 17.66 -1.94 6.84
C ASP A 93 17.53 -3.31 6.16
N LYS A 94 17.51 -4.39 6.95
CA LYS A 94 17.38 -5.78 6.50
C LYS A 94 16.07 -6.44 6.92
N ALA A 95 15.37 -5.89 7.90
CA ALA A 95 14.05 -6.33 8.33
C ALA A 95 13.07 -6.32 7.14
N THR A 96 12.44 -7.45 6.86
CA THR A 96 11.54 -7.61 5.72
C THR A 96 10.54 -8.72 6.01
N ILE A 97 9.31 -8.56 5.53
CA ILE A 97 8.27 -9.59 5.65
C ILE A 97 8.05 -10.28 4.30
N PRO A 98 7.72 -11.59 4.26
CA PRO A 98 7.50 -12.48 5.41
C PRO A 98 8.79 -12.89 6.11
N GLU A 99 8.71 -13.11 7.42
CA GLU A 99 9.87 -13.49 8.24
C GLU A 99 9.51 -14.62 9.21
N ALA A 100 10.36 -15.64 9.32
CA ALA A 100 10.15 -16.74 10.26
C ALA A 100 11.28 -16.90 11.26
N PHE A 101 10.90 -17.21 12.50
CA PHE A 101 11.82 -17.52 13.59
C PHE A 101 11.57 -18.94 14.10
N LEU A 102 12.62 -19.77 14.12
CA LEU A 102 12.59 -21.13 14.61
C LEU A 102 13.95 -21.55 15.19
N GLY A 103 13.94 -22.03 16.44
CA GLY A 103 15.16 -22.42 17.13
C GLY A 103 16.15 -21.24 17.24
N ASP A 104 17.35 -21.42 16.70
CA ASP A 104 18.42 -20.41 16.63
C ASP A 104 18.51 -19.70 15.26
N THR A 105 17.54 -19.95 14.37
CA THR A 105 17.55 -19.45 12.99
C THR A 105 16.40 -18.45 12.75
N ALA A 106 16.72 -17.33 12.09
CA ALA A 106 15.75 -16.42 11.46
C ALA A 106 15.90 -16.50 9.95
N LEU A 107 14.79 -16.53 9.22
CA LEU A 107 14.74 -16.60 7.75
C LEU A 107 13.96 -15.39 7.22
N LEU A 108 14.62 -14.55 6.41
CA LEU A 108 14.13 -13.24 6.01
C LEU A 108 13.63 -13.25 4.57
N GLY A 109 12.38 -12.85 4.37
CA GLY A 109 11.78 -12.78 3.06
C GLY A 109 11.48 -14.13 2.43
N LYS A 110 10.68 -14.10 1.36
CA LYS A 110 10.17 -15.29 0.69
C LYS A 110 11.26 -16.20 0.12
N GLU A 111 12.29 -15.64 -0.50
CA GLU A 111 13.32 -16.43 -1.18
C GLU A 111 14.09 -17.32 -0.19
N GLU A 112 14.45 -16.76 0.96
CA GLU A 112 15.15 -17.51 2.00
C GLU A 112 14.26 -18.55 2.67
N LEU A 113 12.99 -18.21 2.92
CA LEU A 113 11.99 -19.14 3.44
C LEU A 113 11.80 -20.34 2.50
N GLN A 114 11.64 -20.11 1.20
CA GLN A 114 11.49 -21.19 0.22
C GLN A 114 12.74 -22.07 0.12
N ALA A 115 13.93 -21.47 0.20
CA ALA A 115 15.19 -22.19 0.04
C ALA A 115 15.59 -22.99 1.28
N LYS A 116 15.33 -22.49 2.49
CA LYS A 116 15.97 -23.01 3.72
C LYS A 116 15.02 -23.51 4.79
N LEU A 117 13.72 -23.18 4.74
CA LEU A 117 12.79 -23.48 5.84
C LEU A 117 12.61 -24.98 6.07
N ALA A 118 12.42 -25.77 5.00
CA ALA A 118 12.22 -27.22 5.10
C ALA A 118 13.43 -27.93 5.72
N ASP A 119 14.65 -27.56 5.29
CA ASP A 119 15.89 -28.15 5.80
C ASP A 119 16.17 -27.72 7.24
N THR A 120 15.77 -26.49 7.60
CA THR A 120 15.89 -25.96 8.97
C THR A 120 14.96 -26.70 9.93
N VAL A 121 13.71 -26.95 9.53
CA VAL A 121 12.77 -27.75 10.33
C VAL A 121 13.30 -29.17 10.52
N GLN A 122 13.79 -29.83 9.47
CA GLN A 122 14.35 -31.19 9.59
C GLN A 122 15.55 -31.22 10.55
N ARG A 123 16.48 -30.28 10.42
CA ARG A 123 17.66 -30.17 11.29
C ARG A 123 17.28 -30.01 12.76
N LEU A 124 16.28 -29.16 13.05
CA LEU A 124 15.80 -28.93 14.41
C LEU A 124 15.05 -30.13 14.97
N LEU A 125 14.29 -30.86 14.15
CA LEU A 125 13.67 -32.13 14.54
C LEU A 125 14.72 -33.19 14.89
N ASP A 126 15.76 -33.34 14.07
CA ASP A 126 16.88 -34.26 14.31
C ASP A 126 17.65 -33.90 15.59
N ALA A 127 17.65 -32.62 15.98
CA ALA A 127 18.23 -32.10 17.21
C ALA A 127 17.32 -32.23 18.45
N GLY A 128 16.14 -32.85 18.32
CA GLY A 128 15.20 -33.05 19.44
C GLY A 128 14.04 -32.06 19.51
N GLY A 129 13.80 -31.28 18.44
CA GLY A 129 12.74 -30.29 18.34
C GLY A 129 13.19 -28.89 18.75
N ALA A 130 12.32 -27.91 18.55
CA ALA A 130 12.55 -26.52 18.94
C ALA A 130 11.26 -25.92 19.49
N LYS A 131 11.36 -25.19 20.60
CA LYS A 131 10.23 -24.42 21.11
C LYS A 131 10.14 -23.08 20.40
N PHE A 132 9.01 -22.39 20.56
CA PHE A 132 8.86 -21.03 20.07
C PHE A 132 10.04 -20.18 20.53
N PRO A 133 10.74 -19.50 19.61
CA PRO A 133 11.76 -18.54 19.96
C PRO A 133 11.24 -17.56 21.00
N THR A 134 11.89 -17.53 22.15
CA THR A 134 11.66 -16.49 23.13
C THR A 134 12.64 -15.37 22.83
N PRO A 135 12.19 -14.11 22.69
CA PRO A 135 13.09 -12.98 22.67
C PRO A 135 14.06 -13.08 23.84
N ALA A 136 15.34 -12.74 23.63
CA ALA A 136 16.29 -12.66 24.72
C ALA A 136 15.67 -11.80 25.83
N PRO A 137 15.86 -12.16 27.11
CA PRO A 137 15.39 -11.33 28.20
C PRO A 137 16.10 -9.98 28.08
N THR A 138 15.42 -8.98 27.50
CA THR A 138 15.64 -7.58 27.82
C THR A 138 15.68 -7.54 29.34
N PRO A 139 16.70 -6.93 29.97
CA PRO A 139 16.96 -7.07 31.41
C PRO A 139 15.64 -7.04 32.17
N THR A 140 15.27 -8.20 32.71
CA THR A 140 14.00 -8.41 33.39
C THR A 140 13.98 -7.47 34.59
N PRO A 141 13.01 -6.55 34.73
CA PRO A 141 12.65 -6.08 36.05
C PRO A 141 11.97 -7.29 36.70
N ALA A 142 12.69 -7.95 37.59
CA ALA A 142 12.08 -8.96 38.44
C ALA A 142 10.91 -8.31 39.22
N THR A 143 9.79 -9.03 39.35
CA THR A 143 8.55 -8.65 40.07
C THR A 143 7.55 -7.81 39.24
N PRO A 144 6.24 -7.94 39.51
CA PRO A 144 5.20 -8.29 38.54
C PRO A 144 5.11 -7.34 37.33
N ALA A 145 5.00 -7.89 36.12
CA ALA A 145 4.77 -7.23 34.83
C ALA A 145 5.20 -5.75 34.80
N ALA A 146 6.49 -5.51 34.59
CA ALA A 146 6.95 -4.15 34.35
C ALA A 146 6.24 -3.61 33.11
N ARG A 147 5.49 -2.54 33.33
CA ARG A 147 4.85 -1.69 32.32
C ARG A 147 5.70 -1.62 31.04
N PRO A 148 5.11 -1.58 29.83
CA PRO A 148 5.82 -0.96 28.71
C PRO A 148 6.41 0.35 29.24
N THR A 149 7.67 0.70 28.96
CA THR A 149 8.29 1.90 29.54
C THR A 149 7.52 3.14 29.09
N LEU A 150 6.47 3.48 29.85
CA LEU A 150 5.56 4.56 29.58
C LEU A 150 6.36 5.83 29.88
N ARG A 151 6.56 6.64 28.84
CA ARG A 151 7.27 7.92 29.00
C ARG A 151 6.46 8.79 29.96
N MET A 152 7.16 9.39 30.92
CA MET A 152 6.56 10.18 31.98
C MET A 152 6.73 11.67 31.70
N ILE A 153 5.67 12.45 31.91
CA ILE A 153 5.75 13.91 31.98
C ILE A 153 6.34 14.28 33.36
N PRO A 154 7.32 15.21 33.42
CA PRO A 154 7.78 15.78 34.69
C PRO A 154 6.60 16.36 35.48
N THR A 155 6.58 16.17 36.80
CA THR A 155 5.45 16.56 37.63
C THR A 155 5.24 18.07 37.60
N VAL A 156 4.22 18.55 36.89
CA VAL A 156 3.77 19.94 36.97
C VAL A 156 2.71 20.00 38.05
N THR A 157 2.95 20.86 39.04
CA THR A 157 2.08 21.39 40.13
C THR A 157 0.80 20.63 40.52
N PRO A 158 0.55 20.45 41.83
CA PRO A 158 -0.58 19.66 42.29
C PRO A 158 -1.91 20.36 41.99
N HIS A 159 -2.79 19.68 41.26
CA HIS A 159 -4.18 20.04 40.98
C HIS A 159 -4.40 21.33 40.18
N PRO A 160 -4.36 21.27 38.84
CA PRO A 160 -4.89 22.34 38.01
C PRO A 160 -6.40 22.54 38.22
N ALA A 161 -6.87 23.79 38.14
CA ALA A 161 -8.26 24.16 38.38
C ALA A 161 -9.22 23.50 37.37
N GLY A 162 -10.30 22.85 37.85
CA GLY A 162 -11.29 22.18 36.99
C GLY A 162 -11.20 20.64 36.96
N SER A 163 -10.37 20.03 37.79
CA SER A 163 -10.37 18.57 38.01
C SER A 163 -11.57 18.11 38.85
N VAL A 164 -12.25 17.05 38.43
CA VAL A 164 -13.25 16.34 39.25
C VAL A 164 -12.52 15.53 40.33
N PRO A 165 -12.75 15.78 41.63
CA PRO A 165 -12.07 15.06 42.70
C PRO A 165 -12.35 13.56 42.62
N GLY A 166 -11.31 12.72 42.70
CA GLY A 166 -11.46 11.27 42.65
C GLY A 166 -11.55 10.66 41.24
N ALA A 167 -11.61 11.47 40.18
CA ALA A 167 -11.70 10.99 38.80
C ALA A 167 -10.33 10.91 38.11
N VAL A 168 -10.21 10.05 37.10
CA VAL A 168 -9.06 9.93 36.21
C VAL A 168 -9.33 10.75 34.95
N HIS A 169 -8.54 11.81 34.77
CA HIS A 169 -8.66 12.67 33.60
C HIS A 169 -7.68 12.24 32.52
N ILE A 170 -8.19 12.12 31.29
CA ILE A 170 -7.49 11.58 30.13
C ILE A 170 -7.55 12.57 28.99
N MET A 171 -6.41 12.83 28.34
CA MET A 171 -6.38 13.57 27.08
C MET A 171 -6.19 12.60 25.92
N LEU A 172 -6.97 12.74 24.85
CA LEU A 172 -6.85 11.96 23.63
C LEU A 172 -6.63 12.89 22.44
N PHE A 173 -5.44 12.84 21.83
CA PHE A 173 -5.12 13.53 20.59
C PHE A 173 -5.43 12.61 19.41
N PHE A 174 -6.20 13.11 18.44
CA PHE A 174 -6.73 12.31 17.35
C PHE A 174 -6.95 13.13 16.07
N SER A 175 -7.15 12.45 14.93
CA SER A 175 -7.61 13.08 13.68
C SER A 175 -8.87 12.36 13.15
N PRO A 176 -9.85 13.07 12.56
CA PRO A 176 -11.04 12.46 11.95
C PRO A 176 -10.74 11.53 10.78
N THR A 177 -9.57 11.66 10.14
CA THR A 177 -9.17 10.84 8.98
C THR A 177 -8.24 9.69 9.37
N CYS A 178 -8.01 9.44 10.66
CA CYS A 178 -7.08 8.44 11.18
C CYS A 178 -7.82 7.13 11.57
N PRO A 179 -7.59 6.00 10.87
CA PRO A 179 -8.29 4.73 11.15
C PRO A 179 -8.03 4.17 12.56
N HIS A 180 -6.79 4.27 13.06
CA HIS A 180 -6.45 3.84 14.43
C HIS A 180 -7.13 4.70 15.50
N CYS A 181 -7.30 5.99 15.22
CA CYS A 181 -8.00 6.92 16.09
C CYS A 181 -9.50 6.62 16.13
N GLU A 182 -10.07 6.26 14.99
CA GLU A 182 -11.47 5.84 14.90
C GLU A 182 -11.70 4.54 15.68
N HIS A 183 -10.79 3.57 15.59
CA HIS A 183 -10.88 2.34 16.39
C HIS A 183 -10.90 2.63 17.90
N ILE A 184 -9.97 3.46 18.39
CA ILE A 184 -9.93 3.82 19.81
C ILE A 184 -11.23 4.53 20.23
N ARG A 185 -11.71 5.48 19.44
CA ARG A 185 -12.88 6.31 19.80
C ARG A 185 -14.21 5.57 19.68
N ALA A 186 -14.39 4.78 18.62
CA ALA A 186 -15.65 4.13 18.29
C ALA A 186 -15.78 2.73 18.90
N ASP A 187 -14.68 1.99 19.08
CA ASP A 187 -14.73 0.57 19.49
C ASP A 187 -14.19 0.33 20.91
N PHE A 188 -13.15 1.06 21.32
CA PHE A 188 -12.48 0.83 22.60
C PHE A 188 -13.04 1.71 23.74
N MET A 189 -13.10 3.02 23.53
CA MET A 189 -13.53 3.97 24.57
C MET A 189 -14.96 3.73 25.09
N PRO A 190 -15.96 3.30 24.29
CA PRO A 190 -17.28 2.95 24.82
C PRO A 190 -17.24 1.88 25.91
N LYS A 191 -16.33 0.89 25.80
CA LYS A 191 -16.15 -0.17 26.81
C LYS A 191 -15.57 0.40 28.11
N ILE A 192 -14.66 1.38 28.00
CA ILE A 192 -14.08 2.09 29.14
C ILE A 192 -15.16 2.90 29.87
N TYR A 193 -16.01 3.63 29.12
CA TYR A 193 -17.11 4.38 29.73
C TYR A 193 -18.14 3.45 30.40
N GLU A 194 -18.44 2.30 29.81
CA GLU A 194 -19.34 1.31 30.41
C GLU A 194 -18.79 0.76 31.74
N LYS A 195 -17.48 0.49 31.79
CA LYS A 195 -16.82 -0.08 32.99
C LYS A 195 -16.61 0.93 34.12
N TYR A 196 -16.15 2.14 33.81
CA TYR A 196 -15.71 3.10 34.82
C TYR A 196 -16.68 4.29 35.05
N GLY A 197 -17.60 4.54 34.12
CA GLY A 197 -18.61 5.60 34.22
C GLY A 197 -18.00 6.99 34.44
N GLU A 198 -18.62 7.78 35.33
CA GLU A 198 -18.21 9.16 35.64
C GLU A 198 -16.83 9.28 36.32
N LYS A 199 -16.20 8.15 36.68
CA LYS A 199 -14.85 8.13 37.28
C LYS A 199 -13.74 8.36 36.25
N VAL A 200 -14.06 8.30 34.96
CA VAL A 200 -13.13 8.56 33.86
C VAL A 200 -13.65 9.73 33.03
N VAL A 201 -12.85 10.78 32.93
CA VAL A 201 -13.19 11.99 32.19
C VAL A 201 -12.18 12.16 31.05
N VAL A 202 -12.65 12.10 29.82
CA VAL A 202 -11.80 12.16 28.62
C VAL A 202 -12.05 13.48 27.90
N ARG A 203 -10.98 14.18 27.51
CA ARG A 203 -11.04 15.33 26.62
C ARG A 203 -10.31 15.00 25.33
N GLU A 204 -11.03 15.13 24.21
CA GLU A 204 -10.51 14.86 22.88
C GLU A 204 -9.97 16.14 22.23
N PHE A 205 -8.82 16.04 21.59
CA PHE A 205 -8.11 17.11 20.93
C PHE A 205 -7.91 16.73 19.47
N ASP A 206 -8.69 17.34 18.58
CA ASP A 206 -8.52 17.16 17.13
C ASP A 206 -7.24 17.87 16.67
N VAL A 207 -6.25 17.10 16.24
CA VAL A 207 -4.94 17.60 15.81
C VAL A 207 -4.97 18.24 14.41
N THR A 208 -6.09 18.16 13.70
CA THR A 208 -6.31 19.01 12.52
C THR A 208 -6.37 20.49 12.90
N ASN A 209 -6.65 20.79 14.19
CA ASN A 209 -6.45 22.11 14.76
C ASN A 209 -4.96 22.33 15.10
N PRO A 210 -4.30 23.34 14.48
CA PRO A 210 -2.90 23.67 14.72
C PRO A 210 -2.51 23.88 16.20
N TYR A 211 -3.42 24.43 17.00
CA TYR A 211 -3.19 24.66 18.44
C TYR A 211 -3.09 23.33 19.21
N ASN A 212 -4.00 22.39 18.92
CA ASN A 212 -4.02 21.08 19.57
C ASN A 212 -2.80 20.24 19.18
N PHE A 213 -2.40 20.31 17.92
CA PHE A 213 -1.19 19.63 17.47
C PHE A 213 0.08 20.24 18.06
N ALA A 214 0.17 21.57 18.15
CA ALA A 214 1.28 22.22 18.86
C ALA A 214 1.31 21.85 20.36
N LEU A 215 0.13 21.69 20.98
CA LEU A 215 -0.01 21.23 22.36
C LEU A 215 0.48 19.79 22.54
N GLU A 216 0.13 18.88 21.63
CA GLU A 216 0.61 17.49 21.59
C GLU A 216 2.15 17.45 21.62
N LEU A 217 2.78 18.17 20.70
CA LEU A 217 4.22 18.16 20.52
C LEU A 217 4.96 18.79 21.69
N ALA A 218 4.38 19.83 22.31
CA ALA A 218 4.93 20.43 23.52
C ALA A 218 4.90 19.47 24.71
N ILE A 219 3.88 18.61 24.79
CA ILE A 219 3.76 17.58 25.84
C ILE A 219 4.78 16.46 25.58
N GLU A 220 4.87 15.95 24.35
CA GLU A 220 5.82 14.90 23.98
C GLU A 220 7.28 15.35 24.17
N GLU A 221 7.58 16.59 23.82
CA GLU A 221 8.89 17.20 24.04
C GLU A 221 9.23 17.28 25.53
N LYS A 222 8.30 17.76 26.37
CA LYS A 222 8.48 17.78 27.83
C LYS A 222 8.61 16.38 28.42
N ALA A 223 8.01 15.38 27.80
CA ALA A 223 8.17 13.97 28.16
C ALA A 223 9.50 13.36 27.66
N GLY A 224 10.37 14.17 27.04
CA GLY A 224 11.68 13.75 26.55
C GLY A 224 11.61 12.81 25.34
N MET A 225 10.54 12.88 24.54
CA MET A 225 10.36 12.06 23.35
C MET A 225 11.34 12.50 22.24
N PRO A 226 12.05 11.57 21.56
CA PRO A 226 12.89 11.86 20.40
C PRO A 226 12.08 12.52 19.28
N GLU A 227 12.65 13.48 18.57
CA GLU A 227 11.95 14.26 17.53
C GLU A 227 11.33 13.39 16.43
N ASN A 228 11.98 12.28 16.07
CA ASN A 228 11.48 11.30 15.10
C ASN A 228 10.37 10.37 15.64
N GLN A 229 9.94 10.56 16.89
CA GLN A 229 8.88 9.79 17.56
C GLN A 229 7.72 10.68 18.00
N ARG A 230 7.72 11.97 17.63
CA ARG A 230 6.72 12.97 18.00
C ARG A 230 5.66 13.17 16.92
N GLY A 231 4.46 13.62 17.31
CA GLY A 231 3.36 13.95 16.40
C GLY A 231 2.65 12.73 15.82
N TYR A 232 2.71 11.60 16.53
CA TYR A 232 2.02 10.38 16.15
C TYR A 232 0.67 10.29 16.86
N ILE A 233 -0.38 10.00 16.09
CA ILE A 233 -1.75 9.82 16.59
C ILE A 233 -2.26 8.40 16.33
N PRO A 234 -3.13 7.85 17.21
CA PRO A 234 -3.66 8.48 18.41
C PRO A 234 -2.63 8.53 19.55
N LEU A 235 -2.56 9.67 20.25
CA LEU A 235 -1.79 9.82 21.48
C LEU A 235 -2.76 9.99 22.65
N MET A 236 -2.62 9.14 23.68
CA MET A 236 -3.40 9.28 24.91
C MET A 236 -2.50 9.60 26.10
N ILE A 237 -2.96 10.50 26.97
CA ILE A 237 -2.25 10.89 28.17
C ILE A 237 -3.13 10.61 29.38
N VAL A 238 -2.59 9.82 30.31
CA VAL A 238 -3.27 9.43 31.57
C VAL A 238 -2.36 9.74 32.74
N GLY A 239 -2.71 10.75 33.53
CA GLY A 239 -1.87 11.26 34.61
C GLY A 239 -0.49 11.67 34.06
N ARG A 240 0.58 10.98 34.45
CA ARG A 240 1.93 11.29 33.95
C ARG A 240 2.33 10.50 32.70
N TYR A 241 1.53 9.56 32.24
CA TYR A 241 1.94 8.58 31.24
C TYR A 241 1.43 8.95 29.84
N LEU A 242 2.32 8.82 28.84
CA LEU A 242 1.99 8.92 27.42
C LEU A 242 1.84 7.53 26.80
N LEU A 243 0.79 7.35 26.00
CA LEU A 243 0.44 6.13 25.28
C LEU A 243 0.40 6.49 23.77
N PRO A 244 1.53 6.32 23.04
CA PRO A 244 1.75 6.93 21.72
C PRO A 244 1.18 6.14 20.52
N ASP A 245 0.30 5.17 20.74
CA ASP A 245 -0.40 4.45 19.68
C ASP A 245 -1.58 3.65 20.26
N ALA A 246 -2.45 3.14 19.38
CA ALA A 246 -3.66 2.41 19.78
C ALA A 246 -3.38 1.17 20.65
N ASN A 247 -2.25 0.49 20.44
CA ASN A 247 -1.95 -0.78 21.09
C ASN A 247 -1.48 -0.57 22.52
N VAL A 248 -0.66 0.45 22.72
CA VAL A 248 -0.24 0.90 24.05
C VAL A 248 -1.44 1.43 24.83
N ILE A 249 -2.38 2.11 24.17
CA ILE A 249 -3.65 2.54 24.76
C ILE A 249 -4.45 1.33 25.24
N GLU A 250 -4.73 0.37 24.37
CA GLU A 250 -5.57 -0.79 24.70
C GLU A 250 -4.97 -1.67 25.79
N SER A 251 -3.66 -1.90 25.74
CA SER A 251 -2.97 -2.77 26.70
C SER A 251 -2.75 -2.14 28.07
N SER A 252 -2.71 -0.80 28.17
CA SER A 252 -2.28 -0.12 29.40
C SER A 252 -3.36 0.73 30.07
N LEU A 253 -4.37 1.18 29.34
CA LEU A 253 -5.32 2.19 29.82
C LEU A 253 -6.10 1.72 31.05
N GLU A 254 -6.68 0.52 31.03
CA GLU A 254 -7.50 0.03 32.14
C GLU A 254 -6.71 -0.08 33.45
N GLN A 255 -5.49 -0.62 33.37
CA GLN A 255 -4.61 -0.73 34.54
C GLN A 255 -4.23 0.65 35.10
N LEU A 256 -3.99 1.62 34.22
CA LEU A 256 -3.68 3.00 34.63
C LEU A 256 -4.87 3.66 35.32
N ILE A 257 -6.09 3.44 34.81
CA ILE A 257 -7.32 3.93 35.44
C ILE A 257 -7.44 3.34 36.85
N ASP A 258 -7.32 2.02 36.99
CA ASP A 258 -7.42 1.34 38.29
C ASP A 258 -6.37 1.86 39.30
N GLU A 259 -5.13 2.04 38.87
CA GLU A 259 -4.05 2.54 39.71
C GLU A 259 -4.30 3.98 40.17
N TYR A 260 -4.73 4.86 39.26
CA TYR A 260 -5.00 6.24 39.62
C TYR A 260 -6.26 6.39 40.46
N LEU A 261 -7.31 5.61 40.22
CA LEU A 261 -8.49 5.60 41.09
C LEU A 261 -8.15 5.16 42.52
N ALA A 262 -7.26 4.17 42.69
CA ALA A 262 -6.78 3.76 44.01
C ALA A 262 -5.97 4.85 44.73
N GLN A 263 -5.39 5.81 44.00
CA GLN A 263 -4.64 6.95 44.52
C GLN A 263 -5.49 8.21 44.73
N GLY A 264 -6.80 8.13 44.52
CA GLY A 264 -7.71 9.27 44.66
C GLY A 264 -7.93 10.06 43.37
N GLY A 265 -7.68 9.45 42.22
CA GLY A 265 -7.85 10.02 40.88
C GLY A 265 -6.54 10.50 40.25
N ALA A 266 -6.63 10.89 38.97
CA ALA A 266 -5.56 11.58 38.25
C ALA A 266 -6.08 12.95 37.78
N PRO A 267 -5.50 14.07 38.23
CA PRO A 267 -5.85 15.37 37.69
C PRO A 267 -5.35 15.51 36.24
N TRP A 268 -5.80 16.56 35.55
CA TRP A 268 -5.30 16.88 34.22
C TRP A 268 -3.76 17.03 34.22
N PRO A 269 -3.06 16.47 33.24
CA PRO A 269 -1.59 16.56 33.15
C PRO A 269 -1.08 17.98 32.88
N ILE A 270 -1.96 18.85 32.38
CA ILE A 270 -1.72 20.26 32.09
C ILE A 270 -2.86 21.09 32.65
N ASP A 271 -2.63 22.39 32.84
CA ASP A 271 -3.68 23.32 33.27
C ASP A 271 -4.80 23.43 32.21
N PRO A 272 -6.09 23.25 32.56
CA PRO A 272 -7.22 23.41 31.66
C PRO A 272 -7.29 24.76 30.92
N MET A 273 -6.58 25.79 31.37
CA MET A 273 -6.40 27.02 30.58
C MET A 273 -5.75 26.80 29.21
N TYR A 274 -5.03 25.68 29.02
CA TYR A 274 -4.41 25.29 27.74
C TYR A 274 -5.31 24.37 26.91
N PHE A 275 -6.53 24.07 27.36
CA PHE A 275 -7.46 23.29 26.55
C PHE A 275 -8.15 24.12 25.47
N GLU A 276 -8.05 25.44 25.57
CA GLU A 276 -8.56 26.39 24.61
C GLU A 276 -7.48 27.43 24.32
N PRO A 277 -7.36 27.91 23.08
CA PRO A 277 -6.40 28.95 22.76
C PRO A 277 -6.71 30.22 23.58
N PRO A 278 -5.70 30.86 24.21
CA PRO A 278 -5.92 32.13 24.91
C PRO A 278 -6.56 33.14 23.96
N GLN A 279 -7.60 33.86 24.42
CA GLN A 279 -8.16 34.96 23.64
C GLN A 279 -7.12 36.09 23.55
N GLY A 280 -6.34 36.07 22.46
CA GLY A 280 -5.25 37.00 22.18
C GLY A 280 -3.92 36.28 21.96
N THR A 281 -3.48 36.23 20.70
CA THR A 281 -2.12 35.92 20.17
C THR A 281 -1.29 34.81 20.85
N ILE A 282 -1.04 33.77 20.04
CA ILE A 282 -0.63 32.42 20.42
C ILE A 282 0.89 32.29 20.62
N THR A 283 1.33 31.76 21.76
CA THR A 283 2.45 30.78 21.90
C THR A 283 2.47 30.23 23.34
N PRO A 284 2.39 28.91 23.56
CA PRO A 284 2.76 28.30 24.84
C PRO A 284 4.30 28.34 25.04
N PRO A 285 4.82 28.27 26.29
CA PRO A 285 6.21 28.59 26.59
C PRO A 285 7.18 27.58 25.95
N ALA A 286 8.15 28.11 25.20
CA ALA A 286 9.22 27.34 24.55
C ALA A 286 10.12 26.60 25.57
N PRO A 287 10.74 25.46 25.20
CA PRO A 287 11.62 24.69 26.09
C PRO A 287 12.93 25.43 26.37
N SER A 288 13.28 25.54 27.65
CA SER A 288 14.56 26.05 28.12
C SER A 288 15.63 24.96 28.00
N ALA A 289 16.72 25.28 27.29
CA ALA A 289 17.96 24.51 27.32
C ALA A 289 18.82 24.93 28.52
N ALA A 290 19.26 23.96 29.33
CA ALA A 290 20.31 24.12 30.33
C ALA A 290 21.35 23.00 30.13
N GLY A 291 22.66 23.24 30.07
CA GLY A 291 23.39 24.50 30.12
C GLY A 291 24.91 24.25 30.07
N THR A 292 25.69 25.34 30.01
CA THR A 292 27.01 25.44 30.65
C THR A 292 27.39 26.91 30.87
N ALA A 293 27.70 27.22 32.13
CA ALA A 293 28.51 28.33 32.65
C ALA A 293 28.11 29.80 32.35
N GLN A 294 27.72 30.49 33.42
CA GLN A 294 27.75 31.94 33.63
C GLN A 294 29.20 32.48 33.61
N PRO A 295 29.46 33.76 33.27
CA PRO A 295 29.14 34.84 34.21
C PRO A 295 28.57 36.14 33.61
N THR A 296 27.66 36.73 34.40
CA THR A 296 27.36 38.17 34.58
C THR A 296 27.22 39.09 33.36
N GLY A 297 25.97 39.52 33.13
CA GLY A 297 25.62 40.74 32.39
C GLY A 297 24.10 40.94 32.40
N THR A 298 23.65 42.07 32.96
CA THR A 298 22.26 42.52 33.17
C THR A 298 21.35 42.52 31.92
N PRO A 299 20.01 42.51 32.10
CA PRO A 299 19.05 42.19 31.04
C PRO A 299 18.63 43.42 30.21
N GLN A 300 18.53 43.26 28.88
CA GLN A 300 17.68 44.11 28.05
C GLN A 300 17.20 43.35 26.78
N PRO A 301 15.94 43.55 26.32
CA PRO A 301 15.34 42.77 25.25
C PRO A 301 15.56 43.42 23.88
N ALA A 302 15.83 42.60 22.86
CA ALA A 302 15.70 42.98 21.46
C ALA A 302 15.33 41.75 20.62
N SER A 303 14.11 41.75 20.12
CA SER A 303 13.57 40.88 19.08
C SER A 303 14.39 41.02 17.79
N ALA A 304 15.09 39.95 17.40
CA ALA A 304 15.62 39.82 16.06
C ALA A 304 14.47 39.44 15.11
N SER A 305 14.17 40.32 14.16
CA SER A 305 13.24 40.06 13.05
C SER A 305 13.77 38.90 12.21
N SER A 306 13.17 37.71 12.34
CA SER A 306 13.49 36.55 11.50
C SER A 306 12.94 36.78 10.09
N LYS A 307 13.81 36.75 9.08
CA LYS A 307 13.42 36.85 7.67
C LYS A 307 12.52 35.67 7.25
N THR A 308 11.56 35.93 6.36
CA THR A 308 10.63 34.92 5.84
C THR A 308 11.36 33.83 5.04
N ILE A 309 10.92 32.59 5.20
CA ILE A 309 11.38 31.40 4.50
C ILE A 309 10.21 30.93 3.62
N HIS A 310 10.34 31.08 2.32
CA HIS A 310 9.36 30.60 1.37
C HIS A 310 9.71 29.17 0.92
N MET A 311 8.74 28.28 1.03
CA MET A 311 8.82 26.87 0.64
C MET A 311 7.81 26.56 -0.47
N ALA A 312 8.25 25.96 -1.57
CA ALA A 312 7.36 25.39 -2.57
C ALA A 312 7.17 23.90 -2.29
N TYR A 313 5.92 23.47 -2.15
CA TYR A 313 5.57 22.07 -1.95
C TYR A 313 4.72 21.55 -3.11
N PHE A 314 5.22 20.52 -3.80
CA PHE A 314 4.53 19.84 -4.90
C PHE A 314 3.91 18.52 -4.42
N SER A 315 2.60 18.41 -4.59
CA SER A 315 1.79 17.26 -4.17
C SER A 315 1.01 16.65 -5.35
N LYS A 316 0.45 15.46 -5.18
CA LYS A 316 -0.39 14.78 -6.18
C LYS A 316 -1.59 14.12 -5.49
N ALA A 317 -2.79 14.28 -6.05
CA ALA A 317 -3.97 13.57 -5.55
C ALA A 317 -3.80 12.03 -5.60
N GLY A 318 -4.12 11.35 -4.49
CA GLY A 318 -4.00 9.89 -4.35
C GLY A 318 -2.58 9.39 -4.05
N CYS A 319 -1.69 10.27 -3.59
CA CYS A 319 -0.31 9.96 -3.18
C CYS A 319 -0.21 9.94 -1.65
N GLN A 320 -0.02 8.76 -1.06
CA GLN A 320 0.00 8.59 0.39
C GLN A 320 1.20 9.31 1.04
N GLU A 321 2.35 9.30 0.37
CA GLU A 321 3.56 10.00 0.80
C GLU A 321 3.38 11.52 0.77
N CYS A 322 2.55 12.02 -0.15
CA CYS A 322 2.23 13.44 -0.28
C CYS A 322 1.27 13.91 0.82
N ASP A 323 0.28 13.08 1.17
CA ASP A 323 -0.63 13.38 2.28
C ASP A 323 0.15 13.47 3.60
N ARG A 324 1.06 12.51 3.83
CA ARG A 324 1.97 12.53 4.98
C ARG A 324 2.83 13.80 5.04
N ALA A 325 3.51 14.14 3.95
CA ALA A 325 4.36 15.32 3.88
C ALA A 325 3.58 16.63 4.15
N GLN A 326 2.32 16.72 3.72
CA GLN A 326 1.47 17.89 4.00
C GLN A 326 1.25 18.10 5.50
N TYR A 327 1.05 17.01 6.27
CA TYR A 327 0.93 17.10 7.73
C TYR A 327 2.23 17.56 8.39
N GLU A 328 3.36 16.99 7.95
CA GLU A 328 4.69 17.36 8.44
C GLU A 328 5.02 18.84 8.15
N ILE A 329 4.57 19.37 7.02
CA ILE A 329 4.76 20.79 6.67
C ILE A 329 3.86 21.69 7.53
N ASN A 330 2.59 21.29 7.75
CA ASN A 330 1.67 22.04 8.61
C ASN A 330 2.18 22.13 10.06
N TYR A 331 2.82 21.06 10.55
CA TYR A 331 3.55 21.08 11.81
C TYR A 331 4.59 22.20 11.84
N LEU A 332 5.51 22.16 10.88
CA LEU A 332 6.69 23.01 10.85
C LEU A 332 6.31 24.47 10.62
N LYS A 333 5.19 24.75 9.94
CA LYS A 333 4.64 26.10 9.80
C LYS A 333 4.23 26.72 11.14
N ASN A 334 3.80 25.92 12.11
CA ASN A 334 3.50 26.41 13.46
C ASN A 334 4.77 26.60 14.30
N LYS A 335 5.77 25.73 14.12
CA LYS A 335 7.06 25.79 14.82
C LYS A 335 7.94 26.95 14.31
N TYR A 336 7.85 27.27 13.02
CA TYR A 336 8.59 28.32 12.34
C TYR A 336 7.62 29.35 11.74
N PRO A 337 7.20 30.38 12.49
CA PRO A 337 6.18 31.34 12.03
C PRO A 337 6.63 32.21 10.86
N ASN A 338 7.93 32.26 10.58
CA ASN A 338 8.49 32.87 9.38
C ASN A 338 8.48 31.92 8.17
N LEU A 339 7.95 30.69 8.27
CA LEU A 339 7.80 29.75 7.16
C LEU A 339 6.48 29.99 6.41
N GLU A 340 6.59 30.38 5.14
CA GLU A 340 5.47 30.46 4.22
C GLU A 340 5.54 29.34 3.18
N VAL A 341 4.47 28.56 3.06
CA VAL A 341 4.40 27.41 2.15
C VAL A 341 3.44 27.70 1.02
N SER A 342 3.92 27.57 -0.21
CA SER A 342 3.11 27.57 -1.44
C SER A 342 2.89 26.13 -1.90
N LEU A 343 1.63 25.67 -1.86
CA LEU A 343 1.23 24.35 -2.33
C LEU A 343 0.94 24.38 -3.83
N PHE A 344 1.49 23.40 -4.56
CA PHE A 344 1.31 23.22 -5.99
C PHE A 344 0.89 21.77 -6.27
N ASP A 345 -0.21 21.56 -7.01
CA ASP A 345 -0.47 20.25 -7.60
C ASP A 345 0.57 20.01 -8.71
N ILE A 346 1.32 18.92 -8.62
CA ILE A 346 2.43 18.62 -9.53
C ILE A 346 1.95 18.39 -10.97
N ASN A 347 0.69 17.99 -11.16
CA ASN A 347 0.09 17.89 -12.47
C ASN A 347 -0.20 19.30 -13.00
N GLU A 348 -0.87 20.14 -12.23
CA GLU A 348 -1.22 21.50 -12.67
C GLU A 348 0.03 22.39 -12.90
N TYR A 349 1.04 22.23 -12.04
CA TYR A 349 2.25 23.04 -12.01
C TYR A 349 3.52 22.27 -12.44
N ALA A 350 3.38 21.25 -13.29
CA ALA A 350 4.52 20.47 -13.79
C ALA A 350 5.60 21.34 -14.44
N ALA A 351 5.21 22.38 -15.18
CA ALA A 351 6.12 23.32 -15.82
C ALA A 351 7.01 24.06 -14.81
N LEU A 352 6.41 24.49 -13.71
CA LEU A 352 7.12 25.12 -12.61
C LEU A 352 8.04 24.11 -11.90
N ASN A 353 7.57 22.89 -11.64
CA ASN A 353 8.37 21.83 -11.03
C ASN A 353 9.60 21.48 -11.87
N GLU A 354 9.45 21.27 -13.18
CA GLU A 354 10.58 20.97 -14.08
C GLU A 354 11.57 22.13 -14.14
N TRP A 355 11.07 23.36 -14.12
CA TRP A 355 11.92 24.55 -14.09
C TRP A 355 12.76 24.61 -12.82
N LEU A 356 12.14 24.44 -11.64
CA LEU A 356 12.85 24.36 -10.35
C LEU A 356 13.86 23.21 -10.34
N CYS A 357 13.46 22.04 -10.83
CA CYS A 357 14.34 20.88 -10.95
C CYS A 357 15.55 21.16 -11.83
N THR A 358 15.38 21.91 -12.93
CA THR A 358 16.48 22.30 -13.82
C THR A 358 17.36 23.35 -13.16
N LYS A 359 16.77 24.36 -12.53
CA LYS A 359 17.47 25.45 -11.86
C LYS A 359 18.37 24.95 -10.72
N TYR A 360 17.91 23.96 -9.97
CA TYR A 360 18.63 23.37 -8.84
C TYR A 360 19.30 22.03 -9.16
N ASN A 361 19.42 21.70 -10.45
CA ASN A 361 20.14 20.53 -10.95
C ASN A 361 19.68 19.20 -10.32
N VAL A 362 18.38 19.05 -10.09
CA VAL A 362 17.76 17.79 -9.64
C VAL A 362 18.00 16.72 -10.71
N PRO A 363 18.47 15.52 -10.34
CA PRO A 363 18.68 14.42 -11.28
C PRO A 363 17.41 14.11 -12.07
N GLU A 364 17.53 13.83 -13.38
CA GLU A 364 16.38 13.65 -14.27
C GLU A 364 15.38 12.58 -13.79
N ARG A 365 15.88 11.53 -13.13
CA ARG A 365 15.08 10.44 -12.55
C ARG A 365 14.15 10.85 -11.41
N PHE A 366 14.37 12.02 -10.80
CA PHE A 366 13.58 12.53 -9.67
C PHE A 366 12.73 13.75 -10.07
N ARG A 367 12.74 14.17 -11.34
CA ARG A 367 11.94 15.32 -11.78
C ARG A 367 10.48 14.92 -11.98
N LEU A 368 9.56 15.88 -11.82
CA LEU A 368 8.12 15.65 -11.93
C LEU A 368 7.62 14.54 -10.98
N THR A 369 8.33 14.34 -9.87
CA THR A 369 8.02 13.36 -8.84
C THR A 369 7.44 14.09 -7.63
N ALA A 370 6.33 13.59 -7.09
CA ALA A 370 5.75 14.07 -5.84
C ALA A 370 5.90 12.99 -4.75
N PRO A 371 6.07 13.37 -3.46
CA PRO A 371 6.19 14.74 -2.96
C PRO A 371 7.52 15.40 -3.34
N ALA A 372 7.53 16.71 -3.56
CA ALA A 372 8.77 17.48 -3.74
C ALA A 372 8.71 18.83 -3.03
N ILE A 373 9.79 19.20 -2.34
CA ILE A 373 9.92 20.43 -1.57
C ILE A 373 11.13 21.21 -2.07
N PHE A 374 10.97 22.52 -2.24
CA PHE A 374 12.07 23.45 -2.56
C PHE A 374 12.09 24.59 -1.55
N VAL A 375 13.25 24.88 -0.98
CA VAL A 375 13.49 26.02 -0.08
C VAL A 375 14.80 26.66 -0.46
N GLY A 376 14.77 27.94 -0.85
CA GLY A 376 15.96 28.62 -1.37
C GLY A 376 16.54 27.89 -2.58
N GLN A 377 17.76 27.36 -2.43
CA GLN A 377 18.49 26.63 -3.48
C GLN A 377 18.51 25.11 -3.28
N ASP A 378 17.95 24.63 -2.19
CA ASP A 378 17.95 23.22 -1.81
C ASP A 378 16.58 22.57 -2.05
N TYR A 379 16.56 21.24 -2.15
CA TYR A 379 15.37 20.47 -2.46
C TYR A 379 15.32 19.12 -1.74
N LEU A 380 14.11 18.58 -1.58
CA LEU A 380 13.83 17.21 -1.14
C LEU A 380 12.79 16.59 -2.09
N VAL A 381 12.98 15.35 -2.52
CA VAL A 381 12.06 14.70 -3.48
C VAL A 381 11.80 13.24 -3.10
N GLY A 382 10.55 12.79 -3.22
CA GLY A 382 10.14 11.41 -2.99
C GLY A 382 10.44 10.97 -1.56
N GLY A 383 11.15 9.84 -1.41
CA GLY A 383 11.53 9.28 -0.11
C GLY A 383 12.50 10.13 0.73
N ASP A 384 13.04 11.23 0.17
CA ASP A 384 13.82 12.20 0.95
C ASP A 384 12.94 13.20 1.71
N VAL A 385 11.64 13.26 1.42
CA VAL A 385 10.69 14.12 2.12
C VAL A 385 10.31 13.45 3.45
N SER A 386 10.85 13.99 4.55
CA SER A 386 10.59 13.54 5.93
C SER A 386 10.76 14.69 6.92
N THR A 387 10.08 14.64 8.06
CA THR A 387 10.06 15.71 9.08
C THR A 387 11.46 16.22 9.41
N ALA A 388 12.40 15.32 9.74
CA ALA A 388 13.76 15.68 10.12
C ALA A 388 14.53 16.40 9.01
N LYS A 389 14.36 15.97 7.75
CA LYS A 389 15.02 16.60 6.60
C LYS A 389 14.38 17.94 6.24
N ILE A 390 13.06 18.06 6.33
CA ILE A 390 12.34 19.32 6.10
C ILE A 390 12.74 20.34 7.17
N GLU A 391 12.81 19.92 8.43
CA GLU A 391 13.22 20.77 9.52
C GLU A 391 14.69 21.20 9.40
N ALA A 392 15.61 20.29 9.09
CA ALA A 392 17.01 20.63 8.84
C ALA A 392 17.16 21.66 7.70
N LEU A 393 16.32 21.54 6.66
CA LEU A 393 16.25 22.49 5.56
C LEU A 393 15.78 23.86 6.02
N ILE A 394 14.74 23.94 6.86
CA ILE A 394 14.23 25.21 7.41
C ILE A 394 15.29 25.86 8.32
N GLN A 395 15.92 25.09 9.19
CA GLN A 395 16.98 25.57 10.10
C GLN A 395 18.16 26.18 9.34
N LYS A 396 18.55 25.57 8.21
CA LYS A 396 19.59 26.13 7.32
C LYS A 396 19.28 27.54 6.85
N TYR A 397 18.00 27.86 6.59
CA TYR A 397 17.55 29.15 6.09
C TYR A 397 17.04 30.11 7.18
N GLN A 398 17.11 29.72 8.46
CA GLN A 398 16.51 30.46 9.55
C GLN A 398 17.13 31.85 9.80
N ALA A 399 18.44 31.99 9.57
CA ALA A 399 19.15 33.27 9.71
C ALA A 399 19.08 34.14 8.44
N SER A 400 19.12 33.53 7.26
CA SER A 400 19.16 34.25 5.98
C SER A 400 17.78 34.59 5.42
N GLY A 401 16.74 33.85 5.84
CA GLY A 401 15.49 33.72 5.09
C GLY A 401 15.70 32.91 3.81
N ALA A 402 14.59 32.62 3.13
CA ALA A 402 14.58 32.07 1.79
C ALA A 402 13.53 32.83 0.98
N GLU A 403 13.95 33.61 0.00
CA GLU A 403 13.03 34.36 -0.86
C GLU A 403 12.25 33.42 -1.81
N VAL A 404 11.11 33.90 -2.33
CA VAL A 404 10.32 33.14 -3.31
C VAL A 404 11.13 32.97 -4.59
N THR A 405 11.67 31.77 -4.80
CA THR A 405 12.56 31.53 -5.95
C THR A 405 11.83 31.27 -7.27
N TRP A 406 10.49 31.26 -7.23
CA TRP A 406 9.60 30.95 -8.35
C TRP A 406 8.70 32.12 -8.78
N GLU A 407 8.81 33.33 -8.23
CA GLU A 407 7.87 34.44 -8.57
C GLU A 407 7.94 34.88 -10.04
N ASN A 408 9.12 34.80 -10.66
CA ASN A 408 9.34 35.21 -12.06
C ASN A 408 9.56 34.03 -13.01
N TRP A 409 9.16 32.81 -12.63
CA TRP A 409 9.44 31.61 -13.42
C TRP A 409 8.85 31.68 -14.85
N GLU A 410 7.73 32.38 -15.02
CA GLU A 410 7.07 32.59 -16.33
C GLU A 410 7.86 33.54 -17.23
N GLN A 411 8.59 34.51 -16.65
CA GLN A 411 9.41 35.49 -17.37
C GLN A 411 10.84 34.97 -17.61
N GLU A 412 11.41 34.24 -16.65
CA GLU A 412 12.74 33.61 -16.73
C GLU A 412 12.72 32.31 -17.55
N ALA A 413 11.55 31.67 -17.66
CA ALA A 413 11.37 30.52 -18.52
C ALA A 413 9.99 30.52 -19.21
N PRO A 414 9.77 31.44 -20.16
CA PRO A 414 8.67 31.35 -21.13
C PRO A 414 8.69 30.02 -21.91
N ASN A 415 9.83 29.32 -21.85
CA ASN A 415 10.12 28.02 -22.44
C ASN A 415 10.27 26.87 -21.41
N ALA A 416 9.89 27.04 -20.14
CA ALA A 416 9.89 25.93 -19.16
C ALA A 416 8.96 24.80 -19.59
N GLN A 417 7.74 25.16 -20.04
CA GLN A 417 6.88 24.26 -20.77
C GLN A 417 7.60 23.71 -22.00
N SER A 418 8.28 24.56 -22.80
CA SER A 418 9.03 24.14 -23.99
C SER A 418 10.10 23.08 -23.72
N ARG A 419 10.67 22.99 -22.50
CA ARG A 419 11.63 21.95 -22.09
C ARG A 419 10.99 20.63 -21.68
N ILE A 420 9.85 20.66 -20.96
CA ILE A 420 8.98 19.48 -20.81
C ILE A 420 8.53 18.99 -22.19
N ILE A 421 8.22 19.93 -23.07
CA ILE A 421 7.83 19.71 -24.46
C ILE A 421 9.02 19.21 -25.28
N GLU A 422 10.27 19.61 -25.02
CA GLU A 422 11.48 19.10 -25.67
C GLU A 422 11.82 17.69 -25.19
N ARG A 423 11.67 17.40 -23.89
CA ARG A 423 11.72 16.02 -23.36
C ARG A 423 10.63 15.16 -23.99
N PHE A 424 9.39 15.66 -24.06
CA PHE A 424 8.28 14.97 -24.72
C PHE A 424 8.46 14.86 -26.25
N LYS A 425 9.06 15.86 -26.90
CA LYS A 425 9.48 15.81 -28.32
C LYS A 425 10.62 14.82 -28.53
N SER A 426 11.52 14.68 -27.56
CA SER A 426 12.62 13.70 -27.56
C SER A 426 12.11 12.29 -27.31
N PHE A 427 10.99 12.14 -26.58
CA PHE A 427 10.21 10.91 -26.56
C PHE A 427 9.56 10.61 -27.91
N GLY A 428 9.56 11.53 -28.89
CA GLY A 428 9.46 11.21 -30.31
C GLY A 428 8.11 10.66 -30.78
N VAL A 429 7.67 11.12 -31.95
CA VAL A 429 6.56 10.51 -32.73
C VAL A 429 6.70 8.98 -32.78
N LEU A 430 7.93 8.48 -32.81
CA LEU A 430 8.27 7.07 -32.81
C LEU A 430 7.81 6.33 -31.55
N THR A 431 7.98 6.87 -30.34
CA THR A 431 7.53 6.18 -29.12
C THR A 431 6.01 6.16 -29.06
N VAL A 432 5.34 7.24 -29.46
CA VAL A 432 3.86 7.26 -29.53
C VAL A 432 3.35 6.23 -30.54
N ALA A 433 4.02 6.13 -31.70
CA ALA A 433 3.68 5.16 -32.73
C ALA A 433 3.93 3.71 -32.27
N VAL A 434 5.07 3.44 -31.65
CA VAL A 434 5.44 2.12 -31.12
C VAL A 434 4.52 1.74 -29.96
N ALA A 435 4.22 2.66 -29.05
CA ALA A 435 3.29 2.44 -27.94
C ALA A 435 1.88 2.11 -28.44
N GLY A 436 1.35 2.90 -29.39
CA GLY A 436 0.06 2.61 -30.01
C GLY A 436 0.03 1.24 -30.71
N LEU A 437 1.11 0.88 -31.43
CA LEU A 437 1.20 -0.41 -32.11
C LEU A 437 1.29 -1.59 -31.13
N ILE A 438 2.07 -1.45 -30.06
CA ILE A 438 2.20 -2.47 -29.00
C ILE A 438 0.85 -2.66 -28.30
N ASP A 439 0.16 -1.57 -27.96
CA ASP A 439 -1.17 -1.65 -27.35
C ASP A 439 -2.21 -2.23 -28.32
N GLY A 440 -2.10 -1.96 -29.62
CA GLY A 440 -2.95 -2.58 -30.65
C GLY A 440 -2.75 -4.09 -30.82
N LEU A 441 -1.62 -4.63 -30.33
CA LEU A 441 -1.29 -6.06 -30.31
C LEU A 441 -1.58 -6.71 -28.95
N ASN A 442 -2.35 -6.04 -28.09
CA ASN A 442 -2.63 -6.56 -26.76
C ASN A 442 -3.40 -7.91 -26.79
N PRO A 443 -3.31 -8.70 -25.71
CA PRO A 443 -3.87 -10.06 -25.66
C PRO A 443 -5.40 -10.09 -25.85
N CYS A 444 -6.09 -9.07 -25.34
CA CYS A 444 -7.54 -8.94 -25.37
C CYS A 444 -8.03 -8.59 -26.80
N ALA A 445 -7.43 -7.58 -27.42
CA ALA A 445 -7.65 -7.15 -28.79
C ALA A 445 -7.32 -8.27 -29.78
N PHE A 446 -6.25 -9.02 -29.55
CA PHE A 446 -5.91 -10.17 -30.40
C PHE A 446 -6.93 -11.31 -30.27
N ALA A 447 -7.43 -11.60 -29.06
CA ALA A 447 -8.45 -12.62 -28.86
C ALA A 447 -9.79 -12.24 -29.54
N THR A 448 -10.18 -10.97 -29.44
CA THR A 448 -11.42 -10.48 -30.06
C THR A 448 -11.29 -10.48 -31.59
N LEU A 449 -10.13 -10.10 -32.12
CA LEU A 449 -9.76 -10.23 -33.53
C LEU A 449 -9.94 -11.65 -34.07
N VAL A 450 -9.28 -12.63 -33.44
CA VAL A 450 -9.36 -14.04 -33.86
C VAL A 450 -10.80 -14.55 -33.79
N PHE A 451 -11.54 -14.18 -32.75
CA PHE A 451 -12.95 -14.53 -32.61
C PHE A 451 -13.80 -13.93 -33.75
N PHE A 452 -13.62 -12.65 -34.05
CA PHE A 452 -14.36 -11.96 -35.11
C PHE A 452 -14.08 -12.54 -36.49
N ILE A 453 -12.81 -12.83 -36.82
CA ILE A 453 -12.44 -13.45 -38.09
C ILE A 453 -13.02 -14.86 -38.18
N SER A 454 -12.92 -15.64 -37.10
CA SER A 454 -13.48 -17.00 -37.03
C SER A 454 -15.00 -16.98 -37.21
N TYR A 455 -15.67 -16.00 -36.62
CA TYR A 455 -17.11 -15.78 -36.79
C TYR A 455 -17.46 -15.40 -38.23
N LEU A 456 -16.78 -14.42 -38.82
CA LEU A 456 -17.03 -13.98 -40.20
C LEU A 456 -16.79 -15.11 -41.22
N ALA A 457 -15.72 -15.90 -41.01
CA ALA A 457 -15.44 -17.08 -41.80
C ALA A 457 -16.52 -18.16 -41.64
N PHE A 458 -17.03 -18.37 -40.41
CA PHE A 458 -18.08 -19.33 -40.12
C PHE A 458 -19.45 -18.92 -40.71
N VAL A 459 -19.77 -17.63 -40.72
CA VAL A 459 -21.00 -17.09 -41.32
C VAL A 459 -20.96 -17.12 -42.86
N GLY A 460 -19.82 -17.50 -43.45
CA GLY A 460 -19.66 -17.61 -44.91
C GLY A 460 -19.64 -16.25 -45.63
N ARG A 461 -19.45 -15.15 -44.88
CA ARG A 461 -19.32 -13.80 -45.46
C ARG A 461 -17.95 -13.69 -46.12
N LYS A 462 -17.91 -13.18 -47.33
CA LYS A 462 -16.69 -13.05 -48.14
C LYS A 462 -16.63 -11.68 -48.80
N GLY A 463 -15.43 -11.27 -49.19
CA GLY A 463 -15.23 -10.03 -49.93
C GLY A 463 -15.61 -8.79 -49.12
N ARG A 464 -16.39 -7.89 -49.73
CA ARG A 464 -16.69 -6.55 -49.18
C ARG A 464 -17.40 -6.57 -47.82
N ASP A 465 -18.18 -7.61 -47.52
CA ASP A 465 -18.89 -7.74 -46.24
C ASP A 465 -17.90 -7.83 -45.06
N ILE A 466 -16.77 -8.52 -45.22
CA ILE A 466 -15.73 -8.62 -44.17
C ILE A 466 -15.11 -7.25 -43.90
N LEU A 467 -14.81 -6.51 -44.97
CA LEU A 467 -14.19 -5.18 -44.85
C LEU A 467 -15.17 -4.17 -44.23
N MET A 468 -16.45 -4.23 -44.58
CA MET A 468 -17.46 -3.33 -44.02
C MET A 468 -17.69 -3.58 -42.52
N VAL A 469 -17.82 -4.85 -42.12
CA VAL A 469 -17.98 -5.23 -40.72
C VAL A 469 -16.72 -4.91 -39.92
N GLY A 470 -15.55 -5.23 -40.47
CA GLY A 470 -14.26 -4.95 -39.83
C GLY A 470 -13.98 -3.46 -39.67
N ALA A 471 -14.29 -2.64 -40.69
CA ALA A 471 -14.19 -1.19 -40.60
C ALA A 471 -15.15 -0.62 -39.55
N SER A 472 -16.38 -1.12 -39.49
CA SER A 472 -17.37 -0.67 -38.50
C SER A 472 -16.91 -0.98 -37.06
N PHE A 473 -16.35 -2.17 -36.83
CA PHE A 473 -15.72 -2.54 -35.56
C PHE A 473 -14.54 -1.61 -35.22
N ALA A 474 -13.60 -1.40 -36.16
CA ALA A 474 -12.44 -0.54 -35.96
C ALA A 474 -12.81 0.92 -35.68
N ILE A 475 -13.86 1.44 -36.32
CA ILE A 475 -14.39 2.79 -36.04
C ILE A 475 -14.97 2.85 -34.62
N GLY A 476 -15.72 1.83 -34.19
CA GLY A 476 -16.23 1.75 -32.82
C GLY A 476 -15.10 1.80 -31.80
N VAL A 477 -14.03 1.04 -32.04
CA VAL A 477 -12.84 1.03 -31.21
C VAL A 477 -12.14 2.40 -31.18
N PHE A 478 -11.84 2.96 -32.36
CA PHE A 478 -11.18 4.26 -32.51
C PHE A 478 -11.93 5.39 -31.82
N LEU A 479 -13.26 5.48 -32.04
CA LEU A 479 -14.07 6.54 -31.46
C LEU A 479 -14.15 6.42 -29.94
N THR A 480 -14.21 5.20 -29.40
CA THR A 480 -14.22 4.98 -27.95
C THR A 480 -12.95 5.51 -27.30
N TYR A 481 -11.79 5.12 -27.83
CA TYR A 481 -10.49 5.58 -27.33
C TYR A 481 -10.31 7.10 -27.50
N LEU A 482 -10.77 7.65 -28.63
CA LEU A 482 -10.75 9.10 -28.85
C LEU A 482 -11.65 9.84 -27.84
N LEU A 483 -12.86 9.35 -27.56
CA LEU A 483 -13.79 9.95 -26.60
C LEU A 483 -13.25 9.88 -25.17
N VAL A 484 -12.68 8.73 -24.78
CA VAL A 484 -12.01 8.57 -23.48
C VAL A 484 -10.84 9.54 -23.38
N GLY A 485 -10.03 9.64 -24.43
CA GLY A 485 -8.91 10.56 -24.55
C GLY A 485 -9.30 12.05 -24.53
N VAL A 486 -10.37 12.48 -25.19
CA VAL A 486 -10.66 13.92 -25.30
C VAL A 486 -11.23 14.53 -24.02
N GLY A 487 -11.77 13.74 -23.09
CA GLY A 487 -12.23 14.34 -21.83
C GLY A 487 -13.15 13.50 -20.94
N LEU A 488 -13.48 12.25 -21.29
CA LEU A 488 -14.24 11.42 -20.35
C LEU A 488 -13.43 11.19 -19.06
N TYR A 489 -12.10 11.06 -19.16
CA TYR A 489 -11.22 10.84 -18.00
C TYR A 489 -11.30 11.95 -16.95
N GLN A 490 -11.35 13.23 -17.35
CA GLN A 490 -11.46 14.35 -16.39
C GLN A 490 -12.82 14.40 -15.66
N VAL A 491 -13.87 13.86 -16.29
CA VAL A 491 -15.18 13.68 -15.64
C VAL A 491 -15.17 12.45 -14.73
N LEU A 492 -14.49 11.38 -15.17
CA LEU A 492 -14.34 10.14 -14.41
C LEU A 492 -13.49 10.34 -13.13
N THR A 493 -12.47 11.20 -13.13
CA THR A 493 -11.63 11.44 -11.93
C THR A 493 -12.27 12.38 -10.90
N ARG A 494 -13.30 13.15 -11.27
CA ARG A 494 -14.04 14.04 -10.34
C ARG A 494 -15.10 13.31 -9.50
N LEU A 495 -15.33 12.03 -9.78
CA LEU A 495 -16.35 11.25 -9.09
C LEU A 495 -15.66 10.30 -8.12
N PRO A 496 -15.75 10.53 -6.79
CA PRO A 496 -15.04 9.74 -5.80
C PRO A 496 -15.48 8.26 -5.76
N PHE A 497 -16.63 7.91 -6.33
CA PHE A 497 -17.04 6.50 -6.45
C PHE A 497 -16.21 5.72 -7.49
N LEU A 498 -15.58 6.40 -8.45
CA LEU A 498 -14.87 5.76 -9.56
C LEU A 498 -13.49 5.24 -9.15
N THR A 499 -12.89 5.76 -8.08
CA THR A 499 -11.66 5.19 -7.49
C THR A 499 -11.95 3.84 -6.82
N THR A 500 -13.04 3.73 -6.07
CA THR A 500 -13.54 2.46 -5.53
C THR A 500 -13.94 1.50 -6.65
N LEU A 501 -14.67 1.99 -7.67
CA LEU A 501 -15.02 1.19 -8.84
C LEU A 501 -13.78 0.68 -9.58
N GLY A 502 -12.73 1.50 -9.69
CA GLY A 502 -11.44 1.11 -10.26
C GLY A 502 -10.86 -0.13 -9.59
N LYS A 503 -10.81 -0.16 -8.25
CA LYS A 503 -10.35 -1.35 -7.49
C LYS A 503 -11.20 -2.59 -7.77
N TRP A 504 -12.52 -2.45 -7.82
CA TRP A 504 -13.40 -3.57 -8.19
C TRP A 504 -13.15 -4.04 -9.63
N VAL A 505 -12.98 -3.13 -10.58
CA VAL A 505 -12.71 -3.44 -11.98
C VAL A 505 -11.37 -4.16 -12.14
N TYR A 506 -10.31 -3.69 -11.48
CA TYR A 506 -9.02 -4.38 -11.47
C TYR A 506 -9.13 -5.78 -10.85
N GLY A 507 -9.83 -5.91 -9.72
CA GLY A 507 -10.02 -7.19 -9.03
C GLY A 507 -10.79 -8.21 -9.87
N ILE A 508 -11.91 -7.79 -10.46
CA ILE A 508 -12.72 -8.62 -11.36
C ILE A 508 -11.91 -9.02 -12.60
N THR A 509 -11.15 -8.09 -13.18
CA THR A 509 -10.32 -8.34 -14.37
C THR A 509 -9.17 -9.30 -14.06
N ALA A 510 -8.53 -9.17 -12.89
CA ALA A 510 -7.50 -10.09 -12.44
C ALA A 510 -8.05 -11.52 -12.27
N VAL A 511 -9.21 -11.67 -11.61
CA VAL A 511 -9.90 -12.97 -11.47
C VAL A 511 -10.24 -13.56 -12.83
N LEU A 512 -10.77 -12.74 -13.75
CA LEU A 512 -11.10 -13.17 -15.11
C LEU A 512 -9.84 -13.63 -15.86
N CYS A 513 -8.73 -12.90 -15.76
CA CYS A 513 -7.45 -13.27 -16.37
C CYS A 513 -6.93 -14.60 -15.82
N LEU A 514 -6.95 -14.81 -14.50
CA LEU A 514 -6.54 -16.08 -13.90
C LEU A 514 -7.44 -17.25 -14.33
N LEU A 515 -8.76 -17.01 -14.42
CA LEU A 515 -9.70 -18.00 -14.92
C LEU A 515 -9.40 -18.35 -16.39
N LEU A 516 -9.18 -17.35 -17.25
CA LEU A 516 -8.81 -17.54 -18.66
C LEU A 516 -7.45 -18.21 -18.80
N ALA A 517 -6.50 -17.95 -17.90
CA ALA A 517 -5.20 -18.63 -17.86
C ALA A 517 -5.36 -20.13 -17.58
N VAL A 518 -6.13 -20.49 -16.54
CA VAL A 518 -6.40 -21.90 -16.21
C VAL A 518 -7.09 -22.60 -17.36
N LEU A 519 -8.15 -22.02 -17.92
CA LEU A 519 -8.86 -22.59 -19.06
C LEU A 519 -7.96 -22.73 -20.30
N SER A 520 -7.11 -21.74 -20.58
CA SER A 520 -6.17 -21.78 -21.72
C SER A 520 -5.08 -22.83 -21.52
N PHE A 521 -4.63 -23.04 -20.28
CA PHE A 521 -3.67 -24.10 -19.94
C PHE A 521 -4.29 -25.50 -20.06
N MET A 522 -5.55 -25.66 -19.64
CA MET A 522 -6.28 -26.91 -19.85
C MET A 522 -6.45 -27.23 -21.34
N ASP A 523 -6.76 -26.22 -22.16
CA ASP A 523 -6.81 -26.35 -23.61
C ASP A 523 -5.44 -26.70 -24.20
N TYR A 524 -4.34 -26.15 -23.67
CA TYR A 524 -2.98 -26.52 -24.06
C TYR A 524 -2.71 -28.02 -23.81
N LEU A 525 -3.07 -28.54 -22.63
CA LEU A 525 -2.89 -29.97 -22.31
C LEU A 525 -3.70 -30.87 -23.26
N GLN A 526 -4.91 -30.47 -23.62
CA GLN A 526 -5.76 -31.20 -24.56
C GLN A 526 -5.22 -31.10 -26.00
N ALA A 527 -4.74 -29.92 -26.41
CA ALA A 527 -4.10 -29.71 -27.71
C ALA A 527 -2.85 -30.57 -27.87
N ARG A 528 -2.03 -30.67 -26.82
CA ARG A 528 -0.81 -31.50 -26.80
C ARG A 528 -1.15 -33.00 -26.88
N ARG A 529 -2.32 -33.42 -26.40
CA ARG A 529 -2.84 -34.80 -26.50
C ARG A 529 -3.56 -35.09 -27.83
N GLY A 530 -3.58 -34.14 -28.78
CA GLY A 530 -4.29 -34.29 -30.06
C GLY A 530 -5.81 -34.20 -29.95
N LYS A 531 -6.36 -33.94 -28.75
CA LYS A 531 -7.79 -33.81 -28.47
C LYS A 531 -8.26 -32.38 -28.73
N LEU A 532 -8.10 -31.90 -29.97
CA LEU A 532 -8.49 -30.55 -30.32
C LEU A 532 -10.00 -30.31 -30.13
N GLU A 533 -10.81 -31.38 -30.22
CA GLU A 533 -12.27 -31.30 -30.12
C GLU A 533 -12.84 -31.12 -28.72
N GLU A 534 -12.07 -31.48 -27.69
CA GLU A 534 -12.52 -31.48 -26.29
C GLU A 534 -12.26 -30.14 -25.57
N MET A 535 -11.61 -29.18 -26.24
CA MET A 535 -11.21 -27.89 -25.67
C MET A 535 -12.38 -27.14 -25.02
N ARG A 536 -12.15 -26.62 -23.81
CA ARG A 536 -13.17 -25.95 -22.98
C ARG A 536 -13.47 -24.53 -23.46
N LEU A 537 -12.48 -23.78 -23.99
CA LEU A 537 -12.73 -22.46 -24.61
C LEU A 537 -13.16 -22.59 -26.08
N ARG A 538 -13.99 -23.59 -26.41
CA ARG A 538 -14.68 -23.64 -27.70
C ARG A 538 -16.06 -23.03 -27.59
N LEU A 539 -16.50 -22.44 -28.68
CA LEU A 539 -17.86 -21.94 -28.79
C LEU A 539 -18.85 -23.10 -28.62
N PRO A 540 -19.73 -23.10 -27.60
CA PRO A 540 -20.63 -24.23 -27.35
C PRO A 540 -21.55 -24.46 -28.56
N LEU A 541 -21.81 -25.73 -28.88
CA LEU A 541 -22.62 -26.14 -30.04
C LEU A 541 -24.00 -25.49 -30.07
N GLN A 542 -24.58 -25.17 -28.92
CA GLN A 542 -25.87 -24.48 -28.78
C GLN A 542 -25.79 -23.02 -29.23
N LEU A 543 -24.71 -22.31 -28.89
CA LEU A 543 -24.46 -20.95 -29.37
C LEU A 543 -24.15 -20.96 -30.87
N ARG A 544 -23.39 -21.96 -31.34
CA ARG A 544 -23.12 -22.20 -32.76
C ARG A 544 -24.41 -22.46 -33.55
N ARG A 545 -25.38 -23.18 -32.98
CA ARG A 545 -26.72 -23.42 -33.55
C ARG A 545 -27.61 -22.17 -33.53
N ARG A 546 -27.60 -21.38 -32.45
CA ARG A 546 -28.32 -20.08 -32.40
C ARG A 546 -27.76 -19.08 -33.42
N ILE A 547 -26.44 -19.03 -33.55
CA ILE A 547 -25.76 -18.28 -34.60
C ILE A 547 -26.25 -18.76 -35.98
N ASN A 548 -26.30 -20.08 -36.23
CA ASN A 548 -26.85 -20.63 -37.48
C ASN A 548 -28.33 -20.29 -37.74
N GLN A 549 -29.14 -20.07 -36.70
CA GLN A 549 -30.53 -19.63 -36.83
C GLN A 549 -30.63 -18.17 -37.31
N VAL A 550 -29.85 -17.27 -36.70
CA VAL A 550 -29.78 -15.85 -37.10
C VAL A 550 -29.18 -15.69 -38.51
N ILE A 551 -28.25 -16.58 -38.90
CA ILE A 551 -27.66 -16.63 -40.25
C ILE A 551 -28.70 -17.00 -41.32
N ARG A 552 -29.63 -17.91 -40.99
CA ARG A 552 -30.63 -18.44 -41.94
C ARG A 552 -31.77 -17.45 -42.20
N GLU A 553 -31.96 -16.46 -41.34
CA GLU A 553 -32.96 -15.38 -41.47
C GLU A 553 -32.46 -14.17 -42.29
N GLY A 554 -31.24 -14.20 -42.84
CA GLY A 554 -30.81 -13.20 -43.82
C GLY A 554 -30.47 -11.82 -43.24
N ALA A 555 -29.89 -11.77 -42.03
CA ALA A 555 -29.39 -10.51 -41.47
C ALA A 555 -28.50 -9.76 -42.47
N SER A 556 -28.86 -8.51 -42.78
CA SER A 556 -28.13 -7.68 -43.75
C SER A 556 -26.73 -7.36 -43.23
N ALA A 557 -25.76 -7.19 -44.14
CA ALA A 557 -24.40 -6.82 -43.76
C ALA A 557 -24.36 -5.53 -42.92
N GLN A 558 -25.33 -4.64 -43.12
CA GLN A 558 -25.50 -3.39 -42.36
C GLN A 558 -25.89 -3.65 -40.90
N ALA A 559 -26.81 -4.57 -40.63
CA ALA A 559 -27.20 -4.93 -39.27
C ALA A 559 -26.01 -5.54 -38.51
N ILE A 560 -25.23 -6.40 -39.18
CA ILE A 560 -24.04 -7.03 -38.61
C ILE A 560 -22.95 -5.99 -38.36
N ALA A 561 -22.76 -5.02 -39.26
CA ALA A 561 -21.84 -3.91 -39.06
C ALA A 561 -22.23 -3.07 -37.83
N GLY A 562 -23.53 -2.76 -37.65
CA GLY A 562 -24.02 -2.07 -36.45
C GLY A 562 -23.72 -2.81 -35.16
N VAL A 563 -23.94 -4.14 -35.12
CA VAL A 563 -23.56 -4.97 -33.97
C VAL A 563 -22.04 -4.96 -33.75
N ALA A 564 -21.25 -5.01 -34.81
CA ALA A 564 -19.80 -4.97 -34.73
C ALA A 564 -19.29 -3.62 -34.19
N PHE A 565 -19.89 -2.49 -34.58
CA PHE A 565 -19.57 -1.17 -34.02
C PHE A 565 -19.80 -1.13 -32.51
N VAL A 566 -20.98 -1.55 -32.04
CA VAL A 566 -21.32 -1.57 -30.60
C VAL A 566 -20.41 -2.52 -29.85
N THR A 567 -20.11 -3.68 -30.45
CA THR A 567 -19.19 -4.64 -29.86
C THR A 567 -17.79 -4.05 -29.73
N GLY A 568 -17.31 -3.32 -30.75
CA GLY A 568 -16.03 -2.60 -30.70
C GLY A 568 -16.00 -1.55 -29.58
N PHE A 569 -17.09 -0.82 -29.38
CA PHE A 569 -17.23 0.13 -28.27
C PHE A 569 -17.14 -0.56 -26.90
N VAL A 570 -17.95 -1.60 -26.66
CA VAL A 570 -17.98 -2.31 -25.37
C VAL A 570 -16.64 -2.97 -25.07
N ILE A 571 -16.05 -3.64 -26.08
CA ILE A 571 -14.75 -4.29 -25.92
C ILE A 571 -13.67 -3.26 -25.60
N SER A 572 -13.67 -2.10 -26.24
CA SER A 572 -12.70 -1.04 -25.96
C SER A 572 -12.76 -0.53 -24.53
N LEU A 573 -13.96 -0.43 -23.94
CA LEU A 573 -14.13 -0.08 -22.53
C LEU A 573 -13.58 -1.14 -21.58
N ILE A 574 -13.72 -2.42 -21.96
CA ILE A 574 -13.14 -3.53 -21.19
C ILE A 574 -11.62 -3.57 -21.35
N GLU A 575 -11.11 -3.33 -22.57
CA GLU A 575 -9.67 -3.26 -22.84
C GLU A 575 -8.98 -2.17 -22.05
N LEU A 576 -9.63 -1.01 -21.86
CA LEU A 576 -9.11 0.07 -21.00
C LEU A 576 -8.76 -0.42 -19.59
N ALA A 577 -9.51 -1.38 -19.05
CA ALA A 577 -9.25 -1.98 -17.74
C ALA A 577 -8.13 -3.04 -17.76
N CYS A 578 -7.97 -3.76 -18.88
CA CYS A 578 -7.00 -4.84 -19.01
C CYS A 578 -5.60 -4.36 -19.42
N THR A 579 -5.50 -3.31 -20.23
CA THR A 579 -4.20 -2.85 -20.77
C THR A 579 -3.58 -1.71 -19.98
N GLY A 580 -4.29 -1.19 -18.96
CA GLY A 580 -3.74 -0.27 -17.94
C GLY A 580 -2.94 0.88 -18.56
N GLN A 581 -3.51 1.50 -19.60
CA GLN A 581 -2.76 2.20 -20.64
C GLN A 581 -1.70 3.14 -20.06
N VAL A 582 -0.43 2.76 -20.14
CA VAL A 582 0.69 3.50 -19.53
C VAL A 582 0.87 4.89 -20.18
N TYR A 583 0.42 5.05 -21.43
CA TYR A 583 0.69 6.24 -22.24
C TYR A 583 -0.51 7.18 -22.40
N LEU A 584 -1.75 6.66 -22.37
CA LEU A 584 -2.95 7.49 -22.51
C LEU A 584 -3.08 8.54 -21.38
N PRO A 585 -2.89 8.22 -20.08
CA PRO A 585 -2.84 9.20 -18.98
C PRO A 585 -1.79 10.30 -19.19
N THR A 586 -0.66 9.97 -19.82
CA THR A 586 0.38 10.95 -20.15
C THR A 586 -0.06 11.90 -21.27
N ILE A 587 -0.72 11.39 -22.32
CA ILE A 587 -1.28 12.24 -23.39
C ILE A 587 -2.42 13.12 -22.85
N LEU A 588 -3.28 12.55 -21.98
CA LEU A 588 -4.35 13.25 -21.26
C LEU A 588 -3.81 14.42 -20.43
N PHE A 589 -2.73 14.17 -19.71
CA PHE A 589 -2.01 15.18 -18.95
C PHE A 589 -1.54 16.34 -19.84
N VAL A 590 -0.86 16.04 -20.95
CA VAL A 590 -0.34 17.06 -21.87
C VAL A 590 -1.47 17.82 -22.59
N MET A 591 -2.64 17.21 -22.82
CA MET A 591 -3.82 17.90 -23.36
C MET A 591 -4.41 18.97 -22.41
N GLY A 592 -4.10 18.89 -21.12
CA GLY A 592 -4.43 19.93 -20.13
C GLY A 592 -3.63 21.22 -20.34
N VAL A 593 -2.51 21.18 -21.07
CA VAL A 593 -1.65 22.35 -21.31
C VAL A 593 -2.13 23.10 -22.58
N PRO A 594 -2.61 24.36 -22.47
CA PRO A 594 -3.20 25.09 -23.59
C PRO A 594 -2.28 25.22 -24.81
N ALA A 595 -0.99 25.48 -24.61
CA ALA A 595 0.00 25.64 -25.67
C ALA A 595 0.24 24.36 -26.49
N MET A 596 -0.05 23.19 -25.93
CA MET A 596 0.25 21.88 -26.53
C MET A 596 -1.00 21.08 -26.88
N ARG A 597 -2.19 21.58 -26.56
CA ARG A 597 -3.46 20.90 -26.77
C ARG A 597 -3.62 20.38 -28.20
N ALA A 598 -3.27 21.19 -29.21
CA ALA A 598 -3.32 20.78 -30.60
C ALA A 598 -2.34 19.63 -30.91
N LYS A 599 -1.11 19.69 -30.39
CA LYS A 599 -0.10 18.66 -30.63
C LYS A 599 -0.37 17.37 -29.85
N ALA A 600 -0.85 17.48 -28.62
CA ALA A 600 -1.27 16.36 -27.79
C ALA A 600 -2.49 15.66 -28.40
N PHE A 601 -3.45 16.41 -28.95
CA PHE A 601 -4.54 15.85 -29.74
C PHE A 601 -4.05 15.13 -31.00
N MET A 602 -3.05 15.66 -31.71
CA MET A 602 -2.43 14.97 -32.83
C MET A 602 -1.70 13.68 -32.41
N TYR A 603 -1.05 13.67 -31.25
CA TYR A 603 -0.47 12.45 -30.70
C TYR A 603 -1.53 11.44 -30.25
N LEU A 604 -2.65 11.89 -29.70
CA LEU A 604 -3.80 11.04 -29.39
C LEU A 604 -4.36 10.39 -30.66
N LEU A 605 -4.53 11.18 -31.73
CA LEU A 605 -4.96 10.66 -33.03
C LEU A 605 -3.96 9.66 -33.60
N LEU A 606 -2.67 9.99 -33.57
CA LEU A 606 -1.61 9.08 -34.02
C LEU A 606 -1.63 7.77 -33.22
N TYR A 607 -1.66 7.86 -31.89
CA TYR A 607 -1.75 6.71 -31.01
C TYR A 607 -2.94 5.83 -31.36
N ASN A 608 -4.14 6.42 -31.46
CA ASN A 608 -5.37 5.69 -31.79
C ASN A 608 -5.36 5.07 -33.20
N LEU A 609 -4.73 5.75 -34.17
CA LEU A 609 -4.55 5.21 -35.53
C LEU A 609 -3.62 4.00 -35.54
N LEU A 610 -2.48 4.09 -34.84
CA LEU A 610 -1.53 2.98 -34.74
C LEU A 610 -2.09 1.83 -33.92
N PHE A 611 -2.89 2.12 -32.90
CA PHE A 611 -3.63 1.15 -32.11
C PHE A 611 -4.61 0.31 -32.96
N ILE A 612 -5.38 0.93 -33.86
CA ILE A 612 -6.28 0.19 -34.76
C ILE A 612 -5.58 -0.39 -35.99
N THR A 613 -4.30 -0.09 -36.23
CA THR A 613 -3.59 -0.53 -37.43
C THR A 613 -3.46 -2.06 -37.52
N PRO A 614 -3.03 -2.78 -36.46
CA PRO A 614 -3.02 -4.25 -36.47
C PRO A 614 -4.38 -4.85 -36.82
N LEU A 615 -5.45 -4.27 -36.29
CA LEU A 615 -6.83 -4.67 -36.55
C LEU A 615 -7.21 -4.51 -38.02
N ILE A 616 -6.90 -3.36 -38.62
CA ILE A 616 -7.13 -3.09 -40.05
C ILE A 616 -6.33 -4.06 -40.93
N VAL A 617 -5.04 -4.27 -40.62
CA VAL A 617 -4.16 -5.19 -41.37
C VAL A 617 -4.78 -6.59 -41.41
N VAL A 618 -5.26 -7.08 -40.27
CA VAL A 618 -5.85 -8.40 -40.17
C VAL A 618 -7.14 -8.53 -41.00
N PHE A 619 -8.03 -7.53 -41.00
CA PHE A 619 -9.23 -7.54 -41.85
C PHE A 619 -8.89 -7.46 -43.34
N VAL A 620 -7.86 -6.70 -43.72
CA VAL A 620 -7.38 -6.64 -45.11
C VAL A 620 -6.80 -7.99 -45.54
N LEU A 621 -6.00 -8.64 -44.70
CA LEU A 621 -5.46 -9.98 -44.98
C LEU A 621 -6.58 -11.02 -45.13
N ALA A 622 -7.62 -10.94 -44.29
CA ALA A 622 -8.82 -11.78 -44.40
C ALA A 622 -9.60 -11.50 -45.69
N TYR A 623 -9.69 -10.23 -46.12
CA TYR A 623 -10.33 -9.83 -47.38
C TYR A 623 -9.57 -10.32 -48.62
N LEU A 624 -8.24 -10.17 -48.63
CA LEU A 624 -7.37 -10.60 -49.73
C LEU A 624 -7.30 -12.13 -49.88
N GLY A 625 -7.94 -12.87 -48.98
CA GLY A 625 -8.01 -14.32 -49.07
C GLY A 625 -6.64 -14.96 -48.92
N THR A 626 -5.76 -14.37 -48.07
CA THR A 626 -4.56 -15.06 -47.57
C THR A 626 -4.99 -16.25 -46.72
N THR A 627 -5.42 -17.28 -47.44
CA THR A 627 -5.49 -18.68 -47.08
C THR A 627 -6.02 -18.91 -45.67
N SER A 628 -7.33 -18.77 -45.51
CA SER A 628 -8.03 -19.28 -44.33
C SER A 628 -7.63 -20.74 -44.04
N GLU A 629 -7.24 -21.53 -45.05
CA GLU A 629 -6.67 -22.88 -44.86
C GLU A 629 -5.21 -22.95 -44.43
N GLN A 630 -4.32 -22.04 -44.88
CA GLN A 630 -2.92 -22.05 -44.44
C GLN A 630 -2.78 -21.38 -43.08
N LEU A 631 -3.54 -20.31 -42.82
CA LEU A 631 -3.65 -19.70 -41.50
C LEU A 631 -4.35 -20.64 -40.51
N ALA A 632 -5.45 -21.29 -40.90
CA ALA A 632 -6.06 -22.32 -40.05
C ALA A 632 -5.14 -23.53 -39.87
N ARG A 633 -4.37 -23.96 -40.88
CA ARG A 633 -3.33 -24.98 -40.69
C ARG A 633 -2.25 -24.52 -39.74
N PHE A 634 -1.71 -23.32 -39.91
CA PHE A 634 -0.70 -22.74 -39.02
C PHE A 634 -1.20 -22.66 -37.58
N VAL A 635 -2.42 -22.15 -37.37
CA VAL A 635 -3.07 -22.06 -36.06
C VAL A 635 -3.35 -23.46 -35.50
N ASN A 636 -3.85 -24.40 -36.29
CA ASN A 636 -4.10 -25.79 -35.86
C ASN A 636 -2.81 -26.52 -35.48
N THR A 637 -1.75 -26.42 -36.29
CA THR A 637 -0.45 -27.04 -36.02
C THR A 637 0.23 -26.42 -34.81
N ASN A 638 0.05 -25.12 -34.58
CA ASN A 638 0.63 -24.41 -33.43
C ASN A 638 -0.36 -24.20 -32.28
N THR A 639 -1.54 -24.85 -32.27
CA THR A 639 -2.59 -24.55 -31.28
C THR A 639 -2.09 -24.75 -29.86
N ALA A 640 -1.32 -25.81 -29.60
CA ALA A 640 -0.73 -26.04 -28.29
C ALA A 640 0.22 -24.91 -27.87
N ARG A 641 1.10 -24.45 -28.77
CA ARG A 641 2.03 -23.34 -28.49
C ARG A 641 1.29 -22.02 -28.25
N ILE A 642 0.29 -21.73 -29.07
CA ILE A 642 -0.55 -20.53 -28.95
C ILE A 642 -1.30 -20.55 -27.61
N LYS A 643 -1.92 -21.68 -27.25
CA LYS A 643 -2.66 -21.83 -25.98
C LYS A 643 -1.76 -21.68 -24.75
N LEU A 644 -0.55 -22.22 -24.80
CA LEU A 644 0.45 -22.04 -23.75
C LEU A 644 0.89 -20.57 -23.65
N ALA A 645 1.19 -19.92 -24.78
CA ALA A 645 1.56 -18.50 -24.79
C ALA A 645 0.44 -17.61 -24.25
N THR A 646 -0.81 -17.84 -24.62
CA THR A 646 -1.97 -17.10 -24.08
C THR A 646 -2.18 -17.36 -22.59
N ALA A 647 -1.93 -18.59 -22.10
CA ALA A 647 -2.02 -18.89 -20.67
C ALA A 647 -0.95 -18.14 -19.87
N LEU A 648 0.30 -18.17 -20.32
CA LEU A 648 1.41 -17.43 -19.69
C LEU A 648 1.15 -15.92 -19.69
N LEU A 649 0.60 -15.39 -20.77
CA LEU A 649 0.24 -13.98 -20.91
C LEU A 649 -0.86 -13.55 -19.94
N PHE A 650 -1.92 -14.35 -19.78
CA PHE A 650 -2.97 -14.08 -18.80
C PHE A 650 -2.49 -14.25 -17.35
N ILE A 651 -1.54 -15.16 -17.09
CA ILE A 651 -0.88 -15.26 -15.77
C ILE A 651 -0.09 -13.99 -15.48
N ALA A 652 0.75 -13.55 -16.42
CA ALA A 652 1.56 -12.35 -16.26
C ALA A 652 0.67 -11.11 -16.07
N LEU A 653 -0.37 -10.95 -16.88
CA LEU A 653 -1.32 -9.84 -16.77
C LEU A 653 -2.12 -9.91 -15.46
N GLY A 654 -2.64 -11.09 -15.09
CA GLY A 654 -3.37 -11.28 -13.84
C GLY A 654 -2.50 -10.99 -12.61
N ALA A 655 -1.26 -11.47 -12.59
CA ALA A 655 -0.30 -11.20 -11.53
C ALA A 655 0.03 -9.70 -11.43
N TRP A 656 0.26 -9.03 -12.57
CA TRP A 656 0.51 -7.59 -12.60
C TRP A 656 -0.71 -6.79 -12.09
N LEU A 657 -1.92 -7.12 -12.54
CA LEU A 657 -3.13 -6.45 -12.04
C LEU A 657 -3.32 -6.66 -10.53
N ILE A 658 -2.90 -7.81 -9.99
CA ILE A 658 -2.89 -8.07 -8.55
C ILE A 658 -1.85 -7.20 -7.84
N THR A 659 -0.63 -7.05 -8.38
CA THR A 659 0.37 -6.13 -7.79
C THR A 659 0.00 -4.66 -7.85
N LEU A 660 -1.00 -4.28 -8.66
CA LEU A 660 -1.54 -2.92 -8.70
C LEU A 660 -2.72 -2.72 -7.75
N LEU A 661 -3.34 -3.81 -7.28
CA LEU A 661 -4.41 -3.81 -6.30
C LEU A 661 -3.90 -3.80 -4.87
N ILE A 662 -2.76 -4.45 -4.69
CA ILE A 662 -1.94 -4.46 -3.48
C ILE A 662 -1.09 -3.18 -3.51
#